data_AF-A0A9D1PWD5-F1
#
_entry.id   AF-A0A9D1PWD5-F1
#
_cell.length_a   1.000
_cell.length_b   1.000
_cell.length_c   1.000
_cell.angle_alpha   90.00
_cell.angle_beta   90.00
_cell.angle_gamma   90.00
#
_symmetry.space_group_name_H-M   'P 1'
#
loop_
_entity.id
_entity.type
_entity.pdbx_description
1 polymer ?
#
loop_
_entity_poly.entity_id
_entity_poly.type
_entity_poly.pdbx_seq_one_letter_code
_entity_poly.pdbx_strand_id
1 'polypeptide(L)'
;MLMYREKYEGLFITREPWQTVALRLRHGDASYIPANLVDWPVETDDVDNLSEDMLRLLLAMILVRGEKPADDLPMAEHCQEAESWVEVPLLAHRSDGTVRIVPVLLGYAETETFHVGFEEGVLSPRAQAAARTALNIWGTPGRWWLVSRLSPQSLQEAVDETSIALPLALAAVNLIEGHDFAPQDVMLFAAGNMDSFGFVSAVRDLPGLVRCALENGEYAAHFMLVPEDNLYGTTPQDVLLPVSDVLDAPCLQFMCQQPDASIRPIADRLPVWRKDPAGFLDQVAQGSIRPLYLLALLGLAEQSWFANLEEQKLADLLPGAVAVLQRLAQDVETLRRERKNVSGGEEAMKVYETLPERFLKLFPLHRLASLPASLELMQVAQAWLRLPDLDREEGAGWSELVERCRRSLVRGRAGASLEELAAILQTLPENHSSYRFLAEDLPASLISSFEKAQAADDPLSARCAYRIFRHHAFCGAYDEAASFAQKALETARDPALRQQCLLDRMTLNLTMGRMKEACEDLCAAAGRERTRLDLSRAVAESGSARARLYFSKLCKASGLEEQGADALDVLLAVQAAGSTLRNNLFVTLCHEIGRDVFATFLAPDLHTLKEPAELCTAFLRLCFHVPLLFPYKYKRIHSPMGSMDYAAGEEHPWEQWHYFYGRLLLAEDRQKACVHFQEGLKICLSQTRALHLYPMALLPLSVLAAEELRPQEELHQTTTDVLARLGDLCASGQLYEPHFHDLLSMQPEEVLREVADHPQTWFPFTFF
;
A
#
# COMPACT_ATOMS: atom_id res chain seq x y z
N MET A 1 12.30 -28.10 8.86
CA MET A 1 11.28 -27.77 9.88
C MET A 1 11.05 -28.90 10.88
N LEU A 2 10.77 -30.16 10.47
CA LEU A 2 10.53 -31.27 11.40
C LEU A 2 11.72 -31.62 12.33
N MET A 3 12.97 -31.61 11.84
CA MET A 3 14.15 -31.83 12.71
C MET A 3 14.47 -30.70 13.68
N TYR A 4 13.98 -29.47 13.45
CA TYR A 4 14.12 -28.37 14.41
C TYR A 4 13.03 -28.47 15.48
N ARG A 5 11.80 -28.84 15.12
CA ARG A 5 10.68 -28.99 16.07
C ARG A 5 10.94 -30.08 17.12
N GLU A 6 11.44 -31.25 16.71
CA GLU A 6 11.69 -32.36 17.65
C GLU A 6 12.81 -32.08 18.68
N LYS A 7 13.70 -31.11 18.43
CA LYS A 7 14.76 -30.73 19.39
C LYS A 7 14.28 -29.72 20.44
N TYR A 8 13.22 -28.96 20.17
CA TYR A 8 12.76 -27.85 21.02
C TYR A 8 11.34 -28.03 21.59
N GLU A 9 10.57 -29.05 21.17
CA GLU A 9 9.24 -29.35 21.74
C GLU A 9 9.28 -29.84 23.21
N GLY A 10 10.46 -30.12 23.77
CA GLY A 10 10.66 -30.44 25.20
C GLY A 10 11.12 -29.27 26.08
N LEU A 11 11.24 -28.05 25.54
CA LEU A 11 11.84 -26.88 26.19
C LEU A 11 10.81 -25.77 26.48
N PHE A 12 9.57 -26.13 26.82
CA PHE A 12 8.71 -25.15 27.49
C PHE A 12 9.35 -24.85 28.85
N ILE A 13 9.79 -23.61 29.00
CA ILE A 13 10.34 -23.09 30.24
C ILE A 13 9.21 -23.15 31.29
N THR A 14 9.21 -24.19 32.12
CA THR A 14 8.26 -24.28 33.23
C THR A 14 8.62 -23.27 34.29
N ARG A 15 7.61 -22.59 34.86
CA ARG A 15 7.83 -21.74 36.02
C ARG A 15 8.33 -22.57 37.19
N GLU A 16 9.28 -22.03 37.94
CA GLU A 16 9.85 -22.67 39.10
C GLU A 16 9.13 -22.21 40.37
N PRO A 17 8.72 -23.13 41.27
CA PRO A 17 8.12 -22.75 42.54
C PRO A 17 9.06 -21.88 43.37
N TRP A 18 8.55 -20.78 43.93
CA TRP A 18 9.29 -19.89 44.85
C TRP A 18 10.11 -20.66 45.89
N GLN A 19 9.51 -21.67 46.53
CA GLN A 19 10.14 -22.44 47.60
C GLN A 19 11.39 -23.18 47.10
N THR A 20 11.38 -23.66 45.86
CA THR A 20 12.54 -24.33 45.24
C THR A 20 13.68 -23.34 45.06
N VAL A 21 13.41 -22.17 44.48
CA VAL A 21 14.41 -21.13 44.22
C VAL A 21 14.97 -20.56 45.53
N ALA A 22 14.09 -20.29 46.50
CA ALA A 22 14.46 -19.86 47.85
C ALA A 22 15.39 -20.85 48.56
N LEU A 23 15.10 -22.16 48.48
CA LEU A 23 15.94 -23.19 49.11
C LEU A 23 17.32 -23.25 48.45
N ARG A 24 17.39 -23.13 47.11
CA ARG A 24 18.66 -23.07 46.36
C ARG A 24 19.53 -21.89 46.82
N LEU A 25 18.94 -20.69 46.87
CA LEU A 25 19.64 -19.48 47.34
C LEU A 25 20.15 -19.65 48.79
N ARG A 26 19.33 -20.21 49.69
CA ARG A 26 19.74 -20.47 51.08
C ARG A 26 20.94 -21.43 51.18
N HIS A 27 21.09 -22.35 50.24
CA HIS A 27 22.21 -23.29 50.18
C HIS A 27 23.42 -22.77 49.35
N GLY A 28 23.37 -21.52 48.88
CA GLY A 28 24.43 -20.93 48.06
C GLY A 28 24.45 -21.42 46.63
N ASP A 29 23.39 -22.10 46.17
CA ASP A 29 23.18 -22.40 44.76
C ASP A 29 22.68 -21.14 44.05
N ALA A 30 23.56 -20.56 43.25
CA ALA A 30 23.32 -19.35 42.49
C ALA A 30 22.93 -19.63 41.03
N SER A 31 22.37 -20.82 40.75
CA SER A 31 21.80 -21.13 39.43
C SER A 31 20.79 -20.05 39.04
N TYR A 32 20.99 -19.45 37.86
CA TYR A 32 20.17 -18.35 37.41
C TYR A 32 18.79 -18.83 36.95
N ILE A 33 17.75 -18.28 37.56
CA ILE A 33 16.34 -18.46 37.19
C ILE A 33 15.73 -17.08 37.04
N PRO A 34 15.28 -16.65 35.85
CA PRO A 34 14.68 -15.33 35.65
C PRO A 34 13.53 -15.05 36.63
N ALA A 35 13.46 -13.84 37.18
CA ALA A 35 12.49 -13.48 38.22
C ALA A 35 11.04 -13.62 37.74
N ASN A 36 10.77 -13.33 36.46
CA ASN A 36 9.45 -13.50 35.85
C ASN A 36 8.99 -14.96 35.76
N LEU A 37 9.92 -15.92 35.81
CA LEU A 37 9.67 -17.37 35.77
C LEU A 37 9.57 -18.02 37.16
N VAL A 38 9.72 -17.25 38.24
CA VAL A 38 9.50 -17.76 39.60
C VAL A 38 8.04 -17.58 39.99
N ASP A 39 7.36 -18.63 40.41
CA ASP A 39 5.97 -18.53 40.87
C ASP A 39 5.84 -17.64 42.12
N TRP A 40 4.70 -16.97 42.27
CA TRP A 40 4.42 -16.19 43.48
C TRP A 40 4.44 -17.08 44.73
N PRO A 41 5.05 -16.64 45.84
CA PRO A 41 4.86 -17.31 47.13
C PRO A 41 3.37 -17.35 47.50
N VAL A 42 2.86 -18.55 47.82
CA VAL A 42 1.45 -18.77 48.18
C VAL A 42 1.16 -18.32 49.62
N GLU A 43 2.15 -18.39 50.51
CA GLU A 43 2.11 -17.95 51.91
C GLU A 43 3.46 -17.29 52.24
N THR A 44 3.51 -15.96 52.43
CA THR A 44 4.69 -15.22 52.91
C THR A 44 4.60 -14.99 54.41
N ASP A 45 4.41 -16.05 55.19
CA ASP A 45 4.02 -15.91 56.60
C ASP A 45 5.10 -15.33 57.54
N ASP A 46 6.29 -14.96 57.05
CA ASP A 46 7.19 -14.09 57.80
C ASP A 46 8.29 -13.49 56.89
N VAL A 47 8.05 -12.29 56.32
CA VAL A 47 9.06 -11.54 55.53
C VAL A 47 10.34 -11.31 56.36
N ASP A 48 10.19 -11.20 57.69
CA ASP A 48 11.29 -11.01 58.64
C ASP A 48 12.27 -12.20 58.71
N ASN A 49 11.88 -13.38 58.23
CA ASN A 49 12.73 -14.60 58.23
C ASN A 49 13.39 -14.91 56.87
N LEU A 50 13.24 -14.03 55.88
CA LEU A 50 13.86 -14.17 54.57
C LEU A 50 15.34 -13.75 54.64
N SER A 51 16.23 -14.48 53.95
CA SER A 51 17.61 -14.00 53.77
C SER A 51 17.64 -12.78 52.85
N GLU A 52 18.72 -12.00 52.88
CA GLU A 52 18.86 -10.82 52.02
C GLU A 52 18.67 -11.15 50.53
N ASP A 53 19.24 -12.25 50.05
CA ASP A 53 19.07 -12.69 48.66
C ASP A 53 17.63 -13.12 48.34
N MET A 54 16.89 -13.69 49.30
CA MET A 54 15.48 -14.01 49.14
C MET A 54 14.63 -12.74 49.10
N LEU A 55 14.92 -11.75 49.95
CA LEU A 55 14.25 -10.44 49.91
C LEU A 55 14.49 -9.73 48.57
N ARG A 56 15.73 -9.77 48.06
CA ARG A 56 16.08 -9.20 46.75
C ARG A 56 15.41 -9.95 45.59
N LEU A 57 15.27 -11.27 45.67
CA LEU A 57 14.48 -12.04 44.71
C LEU A 57 13.01 -11.62 44.71
N LEU A 58 12.40 -11.50 45.90
CA LEU A 58 11.01 -11.06 46.02
C LEU A 58 10.82 -9.66 45.43
N LEU A 59 11.75 -8.74 45.73
CA LEU A 59 11.77 -7.40 45.16
C LEU A 59 11.90 -7.43 43.63
N ALA A 60 12.81 -8.24 43.08
CA ALA A 60 12.97 -8.43 41.65
C ALA A 60 11.66 -8.91 40.99
N MET A 61 10.98 -9.88 41.60
CA MET A 61 9.70 -10.40 41.10
C MET A 61 8.60 -9.34 41.08
N ILE A 62 8.52 -8.50 42.12
CA ILE A 62 7.57 -7.40 42.21
C ILE A 62 7.84 -6.37 41.10
N LEU A 63 9.09 -5.90 41.03
CA LEU A 63 9.49 -4.81 40.13
C LEU A 63 9.35 -5.20 38.65
N VAL A 64 9.84 -6.38 38.26
CA VAL A 64 9.78 -6.87 36.87
C VAL A 64 8.33 -7.15 36.42
N ARG A 65 7.39 -7.37 37.36
CA ARG A 65 5.95 -7.52 37.07
C ARG A 65 5.21 -6.18 37.02
N GLY A 66 5.91 -5.06 37.21
CA GLY A 66 5.30 -3.72 37.26
C GLY A 66 4.42 -3.50 38.49
N GLU A 67 4.59 -4.32 39.53
CA GLU A 67 3.84 -4.18 40.78
C GLU A 67 4.55 -3.19 41.71
N LYS A 68 3.77 -2.47 42.52
CA LYS A 68 4.34 -1.59 43.54
C LYS A 68 4.74 -2.42 44.76
N PRO A 69 6.01 -2.36 45.18
CA PRO A 69 6.45 -3.00 46.41
C PRO A 69 5.75 -2.36 47.62
N ALA A 70 5.51 -3.18 48.64
CA ALA A 70 4.94 -2.74 49.89
C ALA A 70 5.91 -1.82 50.65
N ASP A 71 5.36 -0.88 51.44
CA ASP A 71 6.13 0.16 52.15
C ASP A 71 7.16 -0.40 53.15
N ASP A 72 7.03 -1.66 53.54
CA ASP A 72 7.87 -2.39 54.49
C ASP A 72 9.02 -3.15 53.84
N LEU A 73 9.05 -3.30 52.51
CA LEU A 73 10.20 -3.87 51.82
C LEU A 73 11.34 -2.86 51.81
N PRO A 74 12.56 -3.25 52.25
CA PRO A 74 13.72 -2.37 52.26
C PRO A 74 14.15 -2.08 50.83
N MET A 75 13.58 -1.04 50.25
CA MET A 75 14.04 -0.44 49.01
C MET A 75 14.90 0.77 49.32
N ALA A 76 15.97 0.93 48.55
CA ALA A 76 16.63 2.20 48.50
C ALA A 76 15.66 3.25 47.92
N GLU A 77 15.63 4.45 48.51
CA GLU A 77 14.73 5.56 48.15
C GLU A 77 14.69 5.84 46.63
N HIS A 78 15.82 5.63 45.96
CA HIS A 78 16.00 5.83 44.53
C HIS A 78 15.31 4.78 43.64
N CYS A 79 14.95 3.60 44.16
CA CYS A 79 14.22 2.58 43.40
C CYS A 79 12.72 2.89 43.28
N GLN A 80 12.19 3.82 44.08
CA GLN A 80 10.78 4.24 44.01
C GLN A 80 10.52 5.24 42.87
N GLU A 81 11.57 5.87 42.35
CA GLU A 81 11.46 6.86 41.26
C GLU A 81 11.33 6.20 39.87
N ALA A 82 11.72 4.93 39.73
CA ALA A 82 11.66 4.20 38.46
C ALA A 82 10.23 3.81 38.09
N GLU A 83 9.86 4.05 36.83
CA GLU A 83 8.52 3.75 36.28
C GLU A 83 8.45 2.34 35.70
N SER A 84 9.58 1.81 35.21
CA SER A 84 9.68 0.48 34.61
C SER A 84 10.98 -0.21 35.03
N TRP A 85 10.94 -1.54 35.07
CA TRP A 85 12.04 -2.40 35.51
C TRP A 85 12.19 -3.63 34.63
N VAL A 86 13.45 -4.01 34.37
CA VAL A 86 13.80 -5.24 33.65
C VAL A 86 14.95 -5.95 34.37
N GLU A 87 14.92 -7.28 34.38
CA GLU A 87 16.07 -8.07 34.82
C GLU A 87 17.03 -8.32 33.66
N VAL A 88 18.33 -8.12 33.90
CA VAL A 88 19.40 -8.30 32.92
C VAL A 88 20.37 -9.36 33.45
N PRO A 89 20.54 -10.51 32.76
CA PRO A 89 21.52 -11.52 33.14
C PRO A 89 22.91 -11.12 32.62
N LEU A 90 23.75 -10.52 33.47
CA LEU A 90 25.13 -10.17 33.09
C LEU A 90 26.03 -11.40 33.17
N LEU A 91 26.87 -11.63 32.16
CA LEU A 91 27.95 -12.60 32.25
C LEU A 91 29.20 -11.89 32.79
N ALA A 92 29.73 -12.38 33.92
CA ALA A 92 30.85 -11.74 34.60
C ALA A 92 31.89 -12.75 35.11
N HIS A 93 33.15 -12.39 34.97
CA HIS A 93 34.34 -13.04 35.47
C HIS A 93 34.48 -12.76 36.96
N ARG A 94 34.84 -13.80 37.70
CA ARG A 94 35.31 -13.70 39.08
C ARG A 94 36.82 -13.54 39.09
N SER A 95 37.41 -13.15 40.23
CA SER A 95 38.87 -13.16 40.42
C SER A 95 39.52 -14.52 40.19
N ASP A 96 38.79 -15.62 40.41
CA ASP A 96 39.24 -16.99 40.16
C ASP A 96 39.27 -17.37 38.66
N GLY A 97 38.83 -16.47 37.77
CA GLY A 97 38.80 -16.65 36.32
C GLY A 97 37.58 -17.43 35.81
N THR A 98 36.68 -17.88 36.69
CA THR A 98 35.41 -18.48 36.27
C THR A 98 34.40 -17.41 35.85
N VAL A 99 33.53 -17.74 34.90
CA VAL A 99 32.39 -16.89 34.51
C VAL A 99 31.14 -17.34 35.27
N ARG A 100 30.34 -16.38 35.75
CA ARG A 100 29.01 -16.61 36.31
C ARG A 100 27.99 -15.66 35.71
N ILE A 101 26.72 -16.02 35.85
CA ILE A 101 25.60 -15.13 35.59
C ILE A 101 25.35 -14.28 36.85
N VAL A 102 25.36 -12.97 36.69
CA VAL A 102 25.08 -11.97 37.71
C VAL A 102 23.81 -11.23 37.32
N PRO A 103 22.64 -11.60 37.86
CA PRO A 103 21.41 -10.92 37.56
C PRO A 103 21.35 -9.53 38.22
N VAL A 104 21.06 -8.52 37.41
CA VAL A 104 20.84 -7.14 37.86
C VAL A 104 19.46 -6.66 37.42
N LEU A 105 18.90 -5.72 38.15
CA LEU A 105 17.68 -5.01 37.81
C LEU A 105 18.07 -3.64 37.24
N LEU A 106 17.59 -3.34 36.05
CA LEU A 106 17.69 -2.04 35.41
C LEU A 106 16.34 -1.34 35.50
N GLY A 107 16.31 -0.20 36.18
CA GLY A 107 15.14 0.67 36.28
C GLY A 107 15.29 1.93 35.45
N TYR A 108 14.19 2.44 34.91
CA TYR A 108 14.15 3.67 34.12
C TYR A 108 13.03 4.62 34.57
N ALA A 109 13.30 5.92 34.57
CA ALA A 109 12.32 6.99 34.69
C ALA A 109 12.64 8.12 33.73
N GLU A 110 11.62 8.60 33.02
CA GLU A 110 11.77 9.72 32.10
C GLU A 110 11.98 11.02 32.88
N THR A 111 13.09 11.72 32.63
CA THR A 111 13.39 13.03 33.25
C THR A 111 14.20 13.90 32.30
N GLU A 112 14.22 15.22 32.49
CA GLU A 112 15.00 16.12 31.63
C GLU A 112 16.52 15.95 31.74
N THR A 113 17.02 15.22 32.75
CA THR A 113 18.46 15.08 33.02
C THR A 113 18.91 13.63 32.94
N PHE A 114 20.00 13.37 32.22
CA PHE A 114 20.63 12.06 32.21
C PHE A 114 21.38 11.80 33.53
N HIS A 115 20.99 10.74 34.24
CA HIS A 115 21.68 10.28 35.45
C HIS A 115 21.67 8.76 35.53
N VAL A 116 22.78 8.16 35.95
CA VAL A 116 22.86 6.72 36.22
C VAL A 116 23.32 6.51 37.66
N GLY A 117 22.45 5.90 38.46
CA GLY A 117 22.72 5.43 39.81
C GLY A 117 23.15 3.97 39.82
N PHE A 118 24.12 3.65 40.67
CA PHE A 118 24.61 2.28 40.88
C PHE A 118 24.52 1.93 42.35
N GLU A 119 24.13 0.70 42.64
CA GLU A 119 24.28 0.13 43.97
C GLU A 119 25.78 -0.04 44.32
N GLU A 120 26.15 0.36 45.54
CA GLU A 120 27.52 0.30 46.02
C GLU A 120 28.03 -1.15 46.09
N GLY A 121 29.26 -1.38 45.60
CA GLY A 121 29.89 -2.71 45.65
C GLY A 121 29.44 -3.70 44.56
N VAL A 122 28.48 -3.34 43.70
CA VAL A 122 28.00 -4.22 42.62
C VAL A 122 28.90 -4.15 41.38
N LEU A 123 29.20 -2.94 40.91
CA LEU A 123 30.03 -2.71 39.72
C LEU A 123 31.34 -2.00 40.08
N SER A 124 32.45 -2.43 39.48
CA SER A 124 33.72 -1.71 39.53
C SER A 124 33.60 -0.34 38.84
N PRO A 125 34.48 0.65 39.12
CA PRO A 125 34.48 1.93 38.40
C PRO A 125 34.56 1.79 36.87
N ARG A 126 35.26 0.75 36.40
CA ARG A 126 35.39 0.46 34.97
C ARG A 126 34.09 -0.08 34.38
N ALA A 127 33.42 -1.01 35.08
CA ALA A 127 32.11 -1.51 34.70
C ALA A 127 31.04 -0.42 34.76
N GLN A 128 31.08 0.46 35.76
CA GLN A 128 30.21 1.64 35.85
C GLN A 128 30.38 2.58 34.65
N ALA A 129 31.61 2.83 34.20
CA ALA A 129 31.87 3.65 33.02
C ALA A 129 31.29 3.01 31.74
N ALA A 130 31.42 1.69 31.58
CA ALA A 130 30.83 0.94 30.48
C ALA A 130 29.29 0.99 30.52
N ALA A 131 28.69 0.80 31.69
CA ALA A 131 27.24 0.91 31.89
C ALA A 131 26.72 2.33 31.58
N ARG A 132 27.41 3.39 32.04
CA ARG A 132 27.05 4.77 31.69
C ARG A 132 27.10 5.02 30.19
N THR A 133 28.13 4.51 29.52
CA THR A 133 28.28 4.62 28.06
C THR A 133 27.09 3.93 27.37
N ALA A 134 26.75 2.72 27.81
CA ALA A 134 25.66 1.95 27.24
C ALA A 134 24.28 2.62 27.37
N LEU A 135 23.97 3.14 28.55
CA LEU A 135 22.69 3.79 28.83
C LEU A 135 22.59 5.17 28.17
N ASN A 136 23.71 5.84 27.89
CA ASN A 136 23.73 7.16 27.26
C ASN A 136 23.48 7.12 25.73
N ILE A 137 23.83 6.03 25.05
CA ILE A 137 23.75 5.93 23.58
C ILE A 137 22.31 6.03 23.06
N TRP A 138 21.34 5.56 23.85
CA TRP A 138 19.93 5.61 23.47
C TRP A 138 19.30 7.00 23.58
N GLY A 139 20.06 8.00 24.04
CA GLY A 139 19.76 9.42 23.83
C GLY A 139 18.54 9.97 24.56
N THR A 140 17.74 9.13 25.21
CA THR A 140 16.59 9.56 26.02
C THR A 140 17.10 10.13 27.34
N PRO A 141 16.86 11.42 27.62
CA PRO A 141 17.10 11.98 28.94
C PRO A 141 16.28 11.17 29.97
N GLY A 142 16.95 10.73 31.02
CA GLY A 142 16.30 9.86 32.00
C GLY A 142 17.21 9.50 33.15
N ARG A 143 16.58 9.05 34.23
CA ARG A 143 17.26 8.45 35.37
C ARG A 143 17.25 6.94 35.22
N TRP A 144 18.43 6.36 35.36
CA TRP A 144 18.66 4.93 35.31
C TRP A 144 19.17 4.45 36.66
N TRP A 145 18.70 3.27 37.08
CA TRP A 145 19.16 2.63 38.30
C TRP A 145 19.58 1.19 38.01
N LEU A 146 20.76 0.82 38.47
CA LEU A 146 21.23 -0.55 38.39
C LEU A 146 21.42 -1.13 39.79
N VAL A 147 20.63 -2.15 40.09
CA VAL A 147 20.56 -2.80 41.41
C VAL A 147 20.86 -4.28 41.25
N SER A 148 21.62 -4.88 42.16
CA SER A 148 21.90 -6.32 42.11
C SER A 148 20.74 -7.13 42.70
N ARG A 149 20.36 -8.23 42.03
CA ARG A 149 19.44 -9.22 42.61
C ARG A 149 20.12 -10.07 43.70
N LEU A 150 21.44 -10.11 43.73
CA LEU A 150 22.22 -10.75 44.79
C LEU A 150 22.76 -9.71 45.76
N SER A 151 22.83 -10.03 47.04
CA SER A 151 23.49 -9.19 48.03
C SER A 151 24.98 -8.99 47.67
N PRO A 152 25.59 -7.84 48.00
CA PRO A 152 27.03 -7.63 47.82
C PRO A 152 27.88 -8.72 48.46
N GLN A 153 27.40 -9.30 49.56
CA GLN A 153 28.06 -10.40 50.25
C GLN A 153 28.06 -11.69 49.42
N SER A 154 26.96 -11.99 48.74
CA SER A 154 26.82 -13.15 47.84
C SER A 154 27.57 -13.00 46.53
N LEU A 155 27.77 -11.77 46.04
CA LEU A 155 28.63 -11.50 44.88
C LEU A 155 30.10 -11.83 45.16
N GLN A 156 30.54 -11.70 46.42
CA GLN A 156 31.93 -11.82 46.90
C GLN A 156 32.89 -10.76 46.32
N GLU A 157 32.71 -10.34 45.07
CA GLU A 157 33.47 -9.32 44.36
C GLU A 157 32.57 -8.53 43.40
N ALA A 158 32.92 -7.26 43.15
CA ALA A 158 32.23 -6.42 42.18
C ALA A 158 32.50 -6.91 40.74
N VAL A 159 31.50 -6.78 39.86
CA VAL A 159 31.66 -7.06 38.43
C VAL A 159 32.65 -6.04 37.84
N ASP A 160 33.81 -6.52 37.39
CA ASP A 160 34.88 -5.71 36.78
C ASP A 160 35.03 -5.97 35.27
N GLU A 161 33.91 -6.04 34.57
CA GLU A 161 33.88 -6.33 33.15
C GLU A 161 33.19 -5.24 32.34
N THR A 162 33.76 -4.95 31.18
CA THR A 162 33.17 -4.04 30.19
C THR A 162 32.27 -4.77 29.20
N SER A 163 32.24 -6.11 29.22
CA SER A 163 31.35 -6.94 28.39
C SER A 163 29.86 -6.75 28.71
N ILE A 164 29.56 -6.10 29.83
CA ILE A 164 28.20 -5.77 30.28
C ILE A 164 27.55 -4.64 29.47
N ALA A 165 28.30 -3.92 28.63
CA ALA A 165 27.78 -2.76 27.91
C ALA A 165 26.65 -3.14 26.93
N LEU A 166 26.86 -4.17 26.09
CA LEU A 166 25.85 -4.64 25.14
C LEU A 166 24.55 -5.14 25.81
N PRO A 167 24.57 -6.05 26.82
CA PRO A 167 23.33 -6.50 27.46
C PRO A 167 22.57 -5.36 28.16
N LEU A 168 23.28 -4.38 28.76
CA LEU A 168 22.63 -3.21 29.36
C LEU A 168 22.02 -2.28 28.31
N ALA A 169 22.68 -2.09 27.16
CA ALA A 169 22.14 -1.29 26.07
C ALA A 169 20.87 -1.93 25.48
N LEU A 170 20.88 -3.25 25.29
CA LEU A 170 19.69 -4.01 24.89
C LEU A 170 18.55 -3.84 25.89
N ALA A 171 18.85 -3.94 27.19
CA ALA A 171 17.85 -3.77 28.25
C ALA A 171 17.24 -2.37 28.26
N ALA A 172 18.06 -1.34 28.03
CA ALA A 172 17.60 0.04 27.91
C ALA A 172 16.62 0.24 26.76
N VAL A 173 16.90 -0.30 25.56
CA VAL A 173 15.98 -0.20 24.41
C VAL A 173 14.63 -0.78 24.76
N ASN A 174 14.61 -2.00 25.29
CA ASN A 174 13.38 -2.69 25.59
C ASN A 174 12.54 -1.94 26.63
N LEU A 175 13.19 -1.36 27.65
CA LEU A 175 12.51 -0.50 28.62
C LEU A 175 11.90 0.76 28.00
N ILE A 176 12.62 1.43 27.10
CA ILE A 176 12.16 2.67 26.45
C ILE A 176 11.03 2.38 25.45
N GLU A 177 11.17 1.31 24.66
CA GLU A 177 10.19 0.94 23.63
C GLU A 177 8.97 0.19 24.19
N GLY A 178 8.99 -0.15 25.49
CA GLY A 178 7.93 -0.92 26.14
C GLY A 178 7.84 -2.35 25.62
N HIS A 179 8.97 -2.92 25.20
CA HIS A 179 9.08 -4.29 24.75
C HIS A 179 9.46 -5.20 25.92
N ASP A 180 8.74 -6.32 26.07
CA ASP A 180 9.12 -7.34 27.04
C ASP A 180 10.50 -7.91 26.68
N PHE A 181 11.40 -7.98 27.66
CA PHE A 181 12.73 -8.55 27.50
C PHE A 181 12.61 -10.07 27.33
N ALA A 182 12.40 -10.47 26.08
CA ALA A 182 12.06 -11.81 25.60
C ALA A 182 10.68 -12.34 26.06
N PRO A 183 9.88 -12.93 25.14
CA PRO A 183 8.80 -13.82 25.53
C PRO A 183 9.36 -14.96 26.37
N GLN A 184 8.54 -15.49 27.29
CA GLN A 184 8.87 -16.42 28.39
C GLN A 184 9.66 -17.70 28.00
N ASP A 185 9.92 -17.93 26.71
CA ASP A 185 10.40 -19.19 26.14
C ASP A 185 11.81 -19.13 25.51
N VAL A 186 12.44 -17.95 25.35
CA VAL A 186 13.79 -17.85 24.72
C VAL A 186 14.76 -17.01 25.55
N MET A 187 15.72 -17.67 26.18
CA MET A 187 16.85 -17.03 26.86
C MET A 187 17.88 -16.51 25.84
N LEU A 188 18.03 -15.19 25.78
CA LEU A 188 19.03 -14.48 24.98
C LEU A 188 20.10 -13.90 25.90
N PHE A 189 21.35 -14.28 25.69
CA PHE A 189 22.49 -13.64 26.35
C PHE A 189 23.18 -12.69 25.40
N ALA A 190 23.85 -11.68 25.95
CA ALA A 190 24.69 -10.79 25.18
C ALA A 190 25.99 -10.50 25.93
N ALA A 191 27.09 -10.40 25.19
CA ALA A 191 28.35 -9.91 25.72
C ALA A 191 28.97 -8.98 24.69
N GLY A 192 29.41 -7.81 25.10
CA GLY A 192 30.01 -6.84 24.20
C GLY A 192 30.46 -5.61 24.96
N ASN A 193 31.69 -5.17 24.68
CA ASN A 193 32.09 -3.83 25.07
C ASN A 193 31.58 -2.84 24.02
N MET A 194 31.36 -1.58 24.40
CA MET A 194 30.78 -0.59 23.50
C MET A 194 31.43 0.78 23.68
N ASP A 195 31.63 1.49 22.59
CA ASP A 195 32.08 2.88 22.62
C ASP A 195 30.91 3.87 22.63
N SER A 196 31.19 5.17 22.74
CA SER A 196 30.16 6.21 22.78
C SER A 196 29.37 6.38 21.47
N PHE A 197 29.76 5.70 20.39
CA PHE A 197 29.08 5.74 19.10
C PHE A 197 28.19 4.52 18.88
N GLY A 198 28.18 3.55 19.81
CA GLY A 198 27.40 2.32 19.67
C GLY A 198 28.15 1.18 18.99
N PHE A 199 29.45 1.33 18.67
CA PHE A 199 30.22 0.24 18.09
C PHE A 199 30.52 -0.82 19.13
N VAL A 200 30.21 -2.08 18.79
CA VAL A 200 30.41 -3.22 19.67
C VAL A 200 31.79 -3.82 19.39
N SER A 201 32.61 -3.87 20.44
CA SER A 201 34.01 -4.30 20.38
C SER A 201 34.25 -5.58 21.14
N ALA A 202 35.36 -6.25 20.79
CA ALA A 202 35.66 -7.57 21.28
C ALA A 202 35.74 -7.69 22.81
N VAL A 203 35.22 -8.79 23.34
CA VAL A 203 35.29 -9.18 24.76
C VAL A 203 36.38 -10.21 25.02
N ARG A 204 36.83 -10.29 26.27
CA ARG A 204 37.79 -11.31 26.72
C ARG A 204 37.06 -12.62 27.01
N ASP A 205 37.79 -13.74 26.85
CA ASP A 205 37.32 -15.10 27.16
C ASP A 205 35.89 -15.42 26.70
N LEU A 206 35.59 -15.10 25.43
CA LEU A 206 34.31 -15.49 24.84
C LEU A 206 33.99 -16.99 25.04
N PRO A 207 34.94 -17.95 24.91
CA PRO A 207 34.66 -19.34 25.19
C PRO A 207 34.13 -19.60 26.60
N GLY A 208 34.70 -18.96 27.62
CA GLY A 208 34.21 -19.02 29.00
C GLY A 208 32.81 -18.43 29.16
N LEU A 209 32.55 -17.28 28.52
CA LEU A 209 31.23 -16.62 28.53
C LEU A 209 30.16 -17.48 27.86
N VAL A 210 30.46 -18.04 26.69
CA VAL A 210 29.56 -18.93 25.92
C VAL A 210 29.31 -20.22 26.69
N ARG A 211 30.35 -20.81 27.26
CA ARG A 211 30.22 -21.99 28.11
C ARG A 211 29.29 -21.70 29.30
N CYS A 212 29.45 -20.55 29.96
CA CYS A 212 28.56 -20.16 31.05
C CYS A 212 27.11 -19.97 30.58
N ALA A 213 26.89 -19.30 29.44
CA ALA A 213 25.54 -19.10 28.89
C ALA A 213 24.85 -20.42 28.47
N LEU A 214 25.64 -21.41 28.03
CA LEU A 214 25.14 -22.72 27.60
C LEU A 214 25.01 -23.75 28.73
N GLU A 215 25.88 -23.71 29.74
CA GLU A 215 26.02 -24.76 30.75
C GLU A 215 25.50 -24.37 32.15
N ASN A 216 25.41 -23.08 32.51
CA ASN A 216 25.09 -22.63 33.88
C ASN A 216 23.63 -22.18 34.08
N GLY A 217 22.67 -23.05 33.78
CA GLY A 217 21.28 -22.87 34.19
C GLY A 217 20.33 -23.97 33.67
N GLU A 218 19.16 -24.09 34.29
CA GLU A 218 18.04 -24.89 33.75
C GLU A 218 17.46 -24.27 32.46
N TYR A 219 17.92 -23.07 32.10
CA TYR A 219 17.49 -22.28 30.94
C TYR A 219 18.68 -21.85 30.07
N ALA A 220 19.30 -22.82 29.39
CA ALA A 220 20.43 -22.57 28.49
C ALA A 220 20.07 -21.57 27.37
N ALA A 221 21.06 -20.73 27.00
CA ALA A 221 20.93 -19.79 25.90
C ALA A 221 20.58 -20.49 24.58
N HIS A 222 19.55 -20.01 23.88
CA HIS A 222 19.27 -20.46 22.50
C HIS A 222 20.14 -19.73 21.48
N PHE A 223 20.41 -18.46 21.75
CA PHE A 223 21.33 -17.61 21.00
C PHE A 223 22.10 -16.72 21.97
N MET A 224 23.27 -16.27 21.53
CA MET A 224 24.07 -15.28 22.22
C MET A 224 24.56 -14.21 21.25
N LEU A 225 24.26 -12.95 21.56
CA LEU A 225 24.76 -11.79 20.82
C LEU A 225 26.20 -11.50 21.26
N VAL A 226 27.11 -11.44 20.29
CA VAL A 226 28.56 -11.29 20.55
C VAL A 226 29.18 -10.31 19.56
N PRO A 227 30.33 -9.70 19.88
CA PRO A 227 30.98 -8.79 18.96
C PRO A 227 31.44 -9.55 17.71
N GLU A 228 31.28 -8.95 16.54
CA GLU A 228 31.71 -9.54 15.27
C GLU A 228 33.19 -9.98 15.31
N ASP A 229 34.04 -9.15 15.91
CA ASP A 229 35.48 -9.38 16.08
C ASP A 229 35.82 -10.63 16.90
N ASN A 230 34.88 -11.16 17.69
CA ASN A 230 35.09 -12.37 18.50
C ASN A 230 34.77 -13.67 17.77
N LEU A 231 34.20 -13.64 16.56
CA LEU A 231 33.74 -14.86 15.87
C LEU A 231 34.87 -15.74 15.31
N TYR A 232 36.13 -15.29 15.39
CA TYR A 232 37.29 -16.07 14.98
C TYR A 232 37.70 -17.06 16.09
N GLY A 233 37.40 -18.36 15.93
CA GLY A 233 37.81 -19.39 16.89
C GLY A 233 37.05 -20.72 16.82
N THR A 234 37.22 -21.55 17.86
CA THR A 234 36.64 -22.91 18.00
C THR A 234 35.26 -22.93 18.69
N THR A 235 34.65 -21.77 18.92
CA THR A 235 33.38 -21.63 19.64
C THR A 235 32.20 -22.09 18.75
N PRO A 236 31.16 -22.74 19.29
CA PRO A 236 30.02 -23.21 18.49
C PRO A 236 29.35 -22.04 17.76
N GLN A 237 29.54 -21.93 16.45
CA GLN A 237 29.07 -20.76 15.70
C GLN A 237 27.55 -20.71 15.60
N ASP A 238 26.86 -21.84 15.63
CA ASP A 238 25.41 -21.92 15.39
C ASP A 238 24.55 -21.19 16.44
N VAL A 239 25.09 -20.95 17.64
CA VAL A 239 24.42 -20.24 18.75
C VAL A 239 24.81 -18.77 18.82
N LEU A 240 25.92 -18.38 18.18
CA LEU A 240 26.43 -17.02 18.24
C LEU A 240 25.84 -16.18 17.12
N LEU A 241 25.42 -14.96 17.43
CA LEU A 241 24.95 -13.98 16.47
C LEU A 241 25.86 -12.75 16.54
N PRO A 242 26.57 -12.40 15.45
CA PRO A 242 27.42 -11.21 15.44
C PRO A 242 26.62 -9.93 15.61
N VAL A 243 27.17 -9.01 16.38
CA VAL A 243 26.73 -7.63 16.51
C VAL A 243 27.95 -6.73 16.33
N SER A 244 27.87 -5.83 15.36
CA SER A 244 28.91 -4.82 15.10
C SER A 244 28.55 -3.47 15.71
N ASP A 245 27.25 -3.23 15.86
CA ASP A 245 26.66 -1.96 16.24
C ASP A 245 25.41 -2.24 17.06
N VAL A 246 25.25 -1.51 18.15
CA VAL A 246 24.15 -1.72 19.10
C VAL A 246 22.77 -1.53 18.47
N LEU A 247 22.67 -0.74 17.39
CA LEU A 247 21.42 -0.53 16.65
C LEU A 247 20.92 -1.83 15.98
N ASP A 248 21.80 -2.81 15.71
CA ASP A 248 21.38 -4.12 15.17
C ASP A 248 20.67 -4.98 16.23
N ALA A 249 20.98 -4.72 17.49
CA ALA A 249 20.70 -5.64 18.58
C ALA A 249 19.19 -5.82 18.82
N PRO A 250 18.32 -4.78 18.78
CA PRO A 250 16.87 -4.94 18.87
C PRO A 250 16.28 -5.78 17.72
N CYS A 251 16.79 -5.56 16.50
CA CYS A 251 16.37 -6.30 15.31
C CYS A 251 16.69 -7.79 15.46
N LEU A 252 17.90 -8.11 15.91
CA LEU A 252 18.33 -9.49 16.17
C LEU A 252 17.57 -10.13 17.34
N GLN A 253 17.34 -9.38 18.41
CA GLN A 253 16.55 -9.84 19.55
C GLN A 253 15.12 -10.21 19.12
N PHE A 254 14.47 -9.38 18.30
CA PHE A 254 13.16 -9.68 17.73
C PHE A 254 13.18 -10.99 16.92
N MET A 255 14.20 -11.19 16.07
CA MET A 255 14.33 -12.42 15.29
C MET A 255 14.52 -13.65 16.17
N CYS A 256 15.29 -13.54 17.26
CA CYS A 256 15.50 -14.63 18.22
C CYS A 256 14.22 -15.12 18.90
N GLN A 257 13.15 -14.30 18.96
CA GLN A 257 11.86 -14.72 19.53
C GLN A 257 11.15 -15.79 18.68
N GLN A 258 11.50 -15.89 17.40
CA GLN A 258 11.00 -16.93 16.51
C GLN A 258 12.17 -17.64 15.82
N PRO A 259 12.96 -18.47 16.55
CA PRO A 259 14.17 -19.09 16.03
C PRO A 259 13.94 -19.84 14.72
N ASP A 260 14.72 -19.53 13.69
CA ASP A 260 14.86 -20.40 12.53
C ASP A 260 16.27 -20.37 11.92
N ALA A 261 16.47 -21.18 10.89
CA ALA A 261 17.76 -21.31 10.21
C ALA A 261 18.18 -20.08 9.39
N SER A 262 17.32 -19.07 9.24
CA SER A 262 17.56 -17.87 8.43
C SER A 262 18.05 -16.66 9.23
N ILE A 263 17.98 -16.68 10.56
CA ILE A 263 18.47 -15.59 11.42
C ILE A 263 19.97 -15.37 11.25
N ARG A 264 20.76 -16.46 11.24
CA ARG A 264 22.22 -16.35 11.16
C ARG A 264 22.72 -15.69 9.85
N PRO A 265 22.27 -16.12 8.65
CA PRO A 265 22.59 -15.42 7.41
C PRO A 265 22.21 -13.93 7.39
N ILE A 266 21.15 -13.54 8.11
CA ILE A 266 20.76 -12.14 8.26
C ILE A 266 21.75 -11.40 9.16
N ALA A 267 22.04 -11.95 10.35
CA ALA A 267 22.98 -11.37 11.31
C ALA A 267 24.37 -11.14 10.69
N ASP A 268 24.90 -12.13 9.96
CA ASP A 268 26.20 -12.01 9.27
C ASP A 268 26.23 -10.91 8.19
N ARG A 269 25.06 -10.48 7.68
CA ARG A 269 24.94 -9.48 6.61
C ARG A 269 24.57 -8.08 7.09
N LEU A 270 24.09 -7.91 8.32
CA LEU A 270 23.74 -6.57 8.85
C LEU A 270 24.87 -5.55 8.70
N PRO A 271 26.15 -5.86 9.06
CA PRO A 271 27.24 -4.89 8.92
C PRO A 271 27.53 -4.53 7.46
N VAL A 272 27.28 -5.47 6.54
CA VAL A 272 27.45 -5.28 5.09
C VAL A 272 26.33 -4.39 4.55
N TRP A 273 25.07 -4.71 4.87
CA TRP A 273 23.90 -3.94 4.43
C TRP A 273 23.88 -2.50 4.94
N ARG A 274 24.39 -2.25 6.15
CA ARG A 274 24.57 -0.87 6.65
C ARG A 274 25.48 -0.04 5.75
N LYS A 275 26.54 -0.65 5.23
CA LYS A 275 27.54 0.01 4.37
C LYS A 275 27.15 -0.02 2.89
N ASP A 276 26.27 -0.95 2.51
CA ASP A 276 25.77 -1.16 1.16
C ASP A 276 24.23 -1.30 1.14
N PRO A 277 23.49 -0.17 1.22
CA PRO A 277 22.04 -0.19 1.11
C PRO A 277 21.54 -0.75 -0.23
N ALA A 278 22.33 -0.68 -1.31
CA ALA A 278 21.95 -1.26 -2.59
C ALA A 278 21.90 -2.79 -2.50
N GLY A 279 22.94 -3.40 -1.92
CA GLY A 279 22.97 -4.85 -1.67
C GLY A 279 21.85 -5.33 -0.74
N PHE A 280 21.36 -4.47 0.17
CA PHE A 280 20.15 -4.76 0.95
C PHE A 280 18.90 -4.80 0.06
N LEU A 281 18.67 -3.76 -0.76
CA LEU A 281 17.52 -3.69 -1.67
C LEU A 281 17.50 -4.88 -2.64
N ASP A 282 18.65 -5.27 -3.18
CA ASP A 282 18.79 -6.44 -4.05
C ASP A 282 18.38 -7.73 -3.32
N GLN A 283 18.77 -7.89 -2.06
CA GLN A 283 18.37 -9.06 -1.27
C GLN A 283 16.86 -9.09 -1.01
N VAL A 284 16.27 -7.94 -0.72
CA VAL A 284 14.82 -7.82 -0.50
C VAL A 284 14.07 -8.14 -1.80
N ALA A 285 14.52 -7.62 -2.94
CA ALA A 285 13.92 -7.88 -4.24
C ALA A 285 13.95 -9.37 -4.64
N GLN A 286 14.94 -10.12 -4.17
CA GLN A 286 15.04 -11.58 -4.37
C GLN A 286 13.99 -12.38 -3.57
N GLY A 287 13.32 -11.78 -2.57
CA GLY A 287 12.26 -12.45 -1.80
C GLY A 287 12.74 -13.59 -0.90
N SER A 288 14.01 -13.55 -0.49
CA SER A 288 14.66 -14.60 0.33
C SER A 288 14.47 -14.41 1.84
N ILE A 289 14.00 -13.24 2.26
CA ILE A 289 13.83 -12.85 3.66
C ILE A 289 12.38 -13.10 4.07
N ARG A 290 12.18 -13.72 5.23
CA ARG A 290 10.83 -13.92 5.77
C ARG A 290 10.16 -12.56 6.04
N PRO A 291 8.86 -12.42 5.76
CA PRO A 291 8.13 -11.15 5.91
C PRO A 291 8.26 -10.49 7.29
N LEU A 292 8.18 -11.29 8.36
CA LEU A 292 8.34 -10.80 9.74
C LEU A 292 9.74 -10.24 9.98
N TYR A 293 10.78 -10.90 9.45
CA TYR A 293 12.16 -10.41 9.57
C TYR A 293 12.38 -9.20 8.67
N LEU A 294 11.78 -9.17 7.48
CA LEU A 294 11.82 -8.02 6.60
C LEU A 294 11.20 -6.80 7.27
N LEU A 295 10.09 -6.96 8.00
CA LEU A 295 9.47 -5.86 8.75
C LEU A 295 10.44 -5.24 9.77
N ALA A 296 11.14 -6.08 10.54
CA ALA A 296 12.14 -5.63 11.50
C ALA A 296 13.36 -4.97 10.83
N LEU A 297 13.83 -5.55 9.71
CA LEU A 297 14.95 -5.00 8.93
C LEU A 297 14.61 -3.64 8.30
N LEU A 298 13.37 -3.45 7.84
CA LEU A 298 12.93 -2.16 7.29
C LEU A 298 12.91 -1.08 8.38
N GLY A 299 12.52 -1.40 9.61
CA GLY A 299 12.61 -0.46 10.73
C GLY A 299 14.05 -0.06 11.04
N LEU A 300 14.97 -1.04 11.08
CA LEU A 300 16.40 -0.79 11.26
C LEU A 300 17.00 0.05 10.13
N ALA A 301 16.63 -0.27 8.89
CA ALA A 301 17.08 0.45 7.70
C ALA A 301 16.57 1.90 7.68
N GLU A 302 15.33 2.13 8.11
CA GLU A 302 14.71 3.46 8.22
C GLU A 302 15.48 4.34 9.20
N GLN A 303 15.77 3.82 10.40
CA GLN A 303 16.40 4.57 11.47
C GLN A 303 17.90 4.83 11.24
N SER A 304 18.61 3.92 10.56
CA SER A 304 20.08 3.95 10.55
C SER A 304 20.71 3.94 9.16
N TRP A 305 20.23 3.11 8.23
CA TRP A 305 20.92 2.90 6.94
C TRP A 305 20.55 3.94 5.90
N PHE A 306 19.28 4.33 5.85
CA PHE A 306 18.75 5.26 4.85
C PHE A 306 18.67 6.70 5.37
N ALA A 307 18.48 6.89 6.67
CA ALA A 307 18.30 8.21 7.30
C ALA A 307 19.38 9.23 6.91
N ASN A 308 20.65 8.81 6.90
CA ASN A 308 21.81 9.69 6.72
C ASN A 308 22.44 9.61 5.31
N LEU A 309 21.74 9.04 4.33
CA LEU A 309 22.26 9.00 2.95
C LEU A 309 22.26 10.41 2.33
N GLU A 310 23.26 10.68 1.50
CA GLU A 310 23.24 11.87 0.65
C GLU A 310 22.19 11.69 -0.46
N GLU A 311 21.61 12.79 -0.94
CA GLU A 311 20.57 12.81 -1.97
C GLU A 311 20.99 12.07 -3.24
N GLN A 312 22.25 12.22 -3.66
CA GLN A 312 22.78 11.53 -4.83
C GLN A 312 22.77 10.01 -4.64
N LYS A 313 23.18 9.51 -3.46
CA LYS A 313 23.14 8.09 -3.15
C LYS A 313 21.70 7.59 -3.07
N LEU A 314 20.77 8.39 -2.54
CA LEU A 314 19.36 8.05 -2.53
C LEU A 314 18.79 7.91 -3.96
N ALA A 315 19.20 8.79 -4.87
CA ALA A 315 18.81 8.71 -6.28
C ALA A 315 19.32 7.42 -6.95
N ASP A 316 20.57 7.04 -6.66
CA ASP A 316 21.18 5.82 -7.21
C ASP A 316 20.48 4.53 -6.74
N LEU A 317 19.74 4.57 -5.62
CA LEU A 317 18.99 3.45 -5.05
C LEU A 317 17.57 3.29 -5.62
N LEU A 318 17.05 4.29 -6.36
CA LEU A 318 15.69 4.26 -6.89
C LEU A 318 15.38 3.04 -7.78
N PRO A 319 16.28 2.57 -8.68
CA PRO A 319 16.03 1.36 -9.46
C PRO A 319 15.80 0.11 -8.58
N GLY A 320 16.62 -0.07 -7.54
CA GLY A 320 16.45 -1.15 -6.57
C GLY A 320 15.14 -1.02 -5.79
N ALA A 321 14.76 0.21 -5.46
CA ALA A 321 13.49 0.48 -4.77
C ALA A 321 12.27 0.07 -5.61
N VAL A 322 12.29 0.35 -6.92
CA VAL A 322 11.23 -0.09 -7.84
C VAL A 322 11.13 -1.61 -7.89
N ALA A 323 12.27 -2.31 -7.95
CA ALA A 323 12.29 -3.77 -7.98
C ALA A 323 11.65 -4.38 -6.71
N VAL A 324 11.98 -3.81 -5.53
CA VAL A 324 11.37 -4.22 -4.25
C VAL A 324 9.86 -3.98 -4.26
N LEU A 325 9.41 -2.81 -4.69
CA LEU A 325 7.97 -2.48 -4.73
C LEU A 325 7.19 -3.42 -5.65
N GLN A 326 7.73 -3.74 -6.83
CA GLN A 326 7.11 -4.70 -7.74
C GLN A 326 7.00 -6.09 -7.11
N ARG A 327 8.04 -6.53 -6.40
CA ARG A 327 8.05 -7.81 -5.69
C ARG A 327 7.00 -7.84 -4.58
N LEU A 328 6.97 -6.83 -3.71
CA LEU A 328 6.01 -6.76 -2.61
C LEU A 328 4.56 -6.72 -3.12
N ALA A 329 4.28 -6.00 -4.20
CA ALA A 329 2.97 -5.98 -4.84
C ALA A 329 2.57 -7.37 -5.37
N GLN A 330 3.51 -8.11 -5.96
CA GLN A 330 3.28 -9.47 -6.44
C GLN A 330 3.02 -10.46 -5.29
N ASP A 331 3.73 -10.32 -4.17
CA ASP A 331 3.56 -11.16 -2.98
C ASP A 331 2.17 -10.93 -2.35
N VAL A 332 1.74 -9.67 -2.20
CA VAL A 332 0.40 -9.32 -1.71
C VAL A 332 -0.70 -9.92 -2.60
N GLU A 333 -0.56 -9.80 -3.92
CA GLU A 333 -1.53 -10.35 -4.87
C GLU A 333 -1.58 -11.89 -4.85
N THR A 334 -0.42 -12.54 -4.73
CA THR A 334 -0.33 -14.00 -4.61
C THR A 334 -1.04 -14.49 -3.35
N LEU A 335 -0.78 -13.85 -2.21
CA LEU A 335 -1.42 -14.18 -0.94
C LEU A 335 -2.92 -13.93 -0.97
N ARG A 336 -3.39 -12.85 -1.60
CA ARG A 336 -4.83 -12.60 -1.78
C ARG A 336 -5.52 -13.71 -2.56
N ARG A 337 -4.83 -14.33 -3.52
CA ARG A 337 -5.35 -15.50 -4.27
C ARG A 337 -5.35 -16.76 -3.42
N GLU A 338 -4.28 -17.00 -2.66
CA GLU A 338 -4.10 -18.19 -1.81
C GLU A 338 -4.97 -18.17 -0.54
N ARG A 339 -5.30 -16.98 -0.01
CA ARG A 339 -6.12 -16.76 1.19
C ARG A 339 -7.51 -17.41 1.11
N LYS A 340 -7.99 -17.76 -0.09
CA LYS A 340 -9.22 -18.56 -0.24
C LYS A 340 -9.11 -19.98 0.36
N ASN A 341 -7.91 -20.47 0.70
CA ASN A 341 -7.68 -21.89 1.00
C ASN A 341 -7.02 -22.20 2.36
N VAL A 342 -6.68 -21.23 3.24
CA VAL A 342 -5.88 -21.52 4.45
C VAL A 342 -6.36 -20.78 5.71
N SER A 343 -6.57 -21.52 6.80
CA SER A 343 -6.78 -20.99 8.16
C SER A 343 -5.45 -20.51 8.76
N GLY A 344 -5.39 -19.26 9.23
CA GLY A 344 -4.16 -18.60 9.72
C GLY A 344 -3.63 -17.48 8.80
N GLY A 345 -4.28 -17.23 7.66
CA GLY A 345 -3.86 -16.22 6.70
C GLY A 345 -4.06 -14.75 7.13
N GLU A 346 -4.78 -14.45 8.20
CA GLU A 346 -5.07 -13.05 8.57
C GLU A 346 -3.87 -12.31 9.16
N GLU A 347 -3.13 -12.93 10.08
CA GLU A 347 -1.92 -12.33 10.65
C GLU A 347 -0.82 -12.20 9.61
N ALA A 348 -0.61 -13.25 8.80
CA ALA A 348 0.32 -13.21 7.69
C ALA A 348 -0.06 -12.10 6.69
N MET A 349 -1.34 -11.97 6.33
CA MET A 349 -1.78 -10.92 5.41
C MET A 349 -1.54 -9.53 5.99
N LYS A 350 -1.81 -9.30 7.28
CA LYS A 350 -1.51 -8.01 7.93
C LYS A 350 -0.03 -7.64 7.82
N VAL A 351 0.88 -8.60 8.00
CA VAL A 351 2.31 -8.35 7.80
C VAL A 351 2.61 -7.99 6.35
N TYR A 352 2.10 -8.76 5.38
CA TYR A 352 2.36 -8.47 3.96
C TYR A 352 1.74 -7.15 3.46
N GLU A 353 0.58 -6.75 3.98
CA GLU A 353 -0.05 -5.47 3.60
C GLU A 353 0.67 -4.27 4.20
N THR A 354 1.39 -4.44 5.32
CA THR A 354 2.18 -3.37 5.96
C THR A 354 3.60 -3.22 5.39
N LEU A 355 4.14 -4.26 4.73
CA LEU A 355 5.48 -4.21 4.13
C LEU A 355 5.67 -3.10 3.09
N PRO A 356 4.76 -2.87 2.11
CA PRO A 356 4.90 -1.77 1.16
C PRO A 356 4.96 -0.40 1.83
N GLU A 357 4.09 -0.16 2.82
CA GLU A 357 4.07 1.11 3.57
C GLU A 357 5.39 1.32 4.33
N ARG A 358 5.85 0.29 5.05
CA ARG A 358 7.12 0.35 5.78
C ARG A 358 8.33 0.52 4.87
N PHE A 359 8.33 -0.14 3.72
CA PHE A 359 9.39 0.03 2.73
C PHE A 359 9.44 1.46 2.19
N LEU A 360 8.28 2.04 1.90
CA LEU A 360 8.19 3.38 1.34
C LEU A 360 8.67 4.47 2.32
N LYS A 361 8.62 4.25 3.64
CA LYS A 361 9.19 5.16 4.65
C LYS A 361 10.71 5.35 4.54
N LEU A 362 11.42 4.43 3.89
CA LEU A 362 12.84 4.61 3.55
C LEU A 362 13.09 5.78 2.58
N PHE A 363 12.05 6.21 1.85
CA PHE A 363 12.11 7.24 0.82
C PHE A 363 11.12 8.37 1.12
N PRO A 364 11.38 9.22 2.14
CA PRO A 364 10.43 10.25 2.55
C PRO A 364 10.32 11.38 1.51
N LEU A 365 9.13 11.97 1.39
CA LEU A 365 8.78 12.96 0.36
C LEU A 365 9.77 14.14 0.31
N HIS A 366 10.12 14.72 1.46
CA HIS A 366 10.99 15.89 1.54
C HIS A 366 12.38 15.63 0.93
N ARG A 367 12.88 14.38 0.99
CA ARG A 367 14.16 13.98 0.39
C ARG A 367 14.02 13.66 -1.08
N LEU A 368 12.94 12.97 -1.46
CA LEU A 368 12.65 12.67 -2.87
C LEU A 368 12.33 13.94 -3.70
N ALA A 369 11.77 14.96 -3.06
CA ALA A 369 11.43 16.22 -3.70
C ALA A 369 12.65 17.05 -4.11
N SER A 370 13.85 16.82 -3.57
CA SER A 370 15.06 17.51 -4.03
C SER A 370 15.76 16.79 -5.19
N LEU A 371 15.40 15.53 -5.44
CA LEU A 371 16.07 14.71 -6.46
C LEU A 371 15.72 15.17 -7.89
N PRO A 372 16.64 14.96 -8.86
CA PRO A 372 16.35 15.14 -10.28
C PRO A 372 15.19 14.26 -10.73
N ALA A 373 14.37 14.77 -11.64
CA ALA A 373 13.29 14.00 -12.22
C ALA A 373 13.81 12.75 -12.96
N SER A 374 13.32 11.58 -12.57
CA SER A 374 13.58 10.30 -13.23
C SER A 374 12.32 9.44 -13.33
N LEU A 375 12.36 8.39 -14.15
CA LEU A 375 11.25 7.44 -14.29
C LEU A 375 11.05 6.67 -12.98
N GLU A 376 12.13 6.27 -12.33
CA GLU A 376 12.14 5.51 -11.09
C GLU A 376 11.58 6.37 -9.94
N LEU A 377 11.94 7.65 -9.88
CA LEU A 377 11.39 8.60 -8.91
C LEU A 377 9.88 8.75 -9.08
N MET A 378 9.41 8.83 -10.33
CA MET A 378 7.99 8.88 -10.64
C MET A 378 7.28 7.59 -10.21
N GLN A 379 7.88 6.42 -10.44
CA GLN A 379 7.31 5.12 -10.05
C GLN A 379 7.21 4.96 -8.54
N VAL A 380 8.23 5.37 -7.78
CA VAL A 380 8.19 5.36 -6.30
C VAL A 380 7.11 6.32 -5.78
N ALA A 381 7.01 7.53 -6.33
CA ALA A 381 5.97 8.50 -5.96
C ALA A 381 4.56 8.01 -6.31
N GLN A 382 4.39 7.32 -7.44
CA GLN A 382 3.11 6.68 -7.81
C GLN A 382 2.75 5.52 -6.88
N ALA A 383 3.73 4.77 -6.38
CA ALA A 383 3.49 3.69 -5.43
C ALA A 383 2.93 4.24 -4.10
N TRP A 384 3.47 5.37 -3.62
CA TRP A 384 2.92 6.11 -2.49
C TRP A 384 1.44 6.47 -2.70
N LEU A 385 1.09 7.07 -3.84
CA LEU A 385 -0.29 7.49 -4.14
C LEU A 385 -1.31 6.33 -4.21
N ARG A 386 -0.86 5.08 -4.26
CA ARG A 386 -1.74 3.90 -4.22
C ARG A 386 -2.04 3.41 -2.80
N LEU A 387 -1.40 3.97 -1.77
CA LEU A 387 -1.68 3.63 -0.39
C LEU A 387 -3.03 4.23 0.08
N PRO A 388 -3.86 3.47 0.81
CA PRO A 388 -5.22 3.88 1.15
C PRO A 388 -5.33 5.02 2.18
N ASP A 389 -4.26 5.30 2.93
CA ASP A 389 -4.31 6.15 4.14
C ASP A 389 -3.42 7.40 4.07
N LEU A 390 -3.05 7.86 2.88
CA LEU A 390 -2.35 9.15 2.73
C LEU A 390 -3.26 10.31 3.14
N ASP A 391 -2.76 11.18 4.03
CA ASP A 391 -3.45 12.42 4.34
C ASP A 391 -3.49 13.36 3.12
N ARG A 392 -4.33 14.41 3.21
CA ARG A 392 -4.56 15.32 2.07
C ARG A 392 -3.30 16.11 1.69
N GLU A 393 -2.48 16.50 2.65
CA GLU A 393 -1.30 17.34 2.41
C GLU A 393 -0.15 16.50 1.84
N GLU A 394 0.12 15.33 2.42
CA GLU A 394 1.07 14.36 1.91
C GLU A 394 0.69 13.88 0.51
N GLY A 395 -0.58 13.51 0.29
CA GLY A 395 -1.08 13.10 -1.02
C GLY A 395 -0.93 14.17 -2.11
N ALA A 396 -1.09 15.45 -1.75
CA ALA A 396 -0.86 16.58 -2.66
C ALA A 396 0.63 16.71 -3.02
N GLY A 397 1.52 16.60 -2.03
CA GLY A 397 2.97 16.67 -2.26
C GLY A 397 3.50 15.53 -3.14
N TRP A 398 3.02 14.29 -2.93
CA TRP A 398 3.36 13.16 -3.80
C TRP A 398 2.83 13.34 -5.23
N SER A 399 1.61 13.88 -5.38
CA SER A 399 1.03 14.18 -6.69
C SER A 399 1.83 15.27 -7.42
N GLU A 400 2.25 16.31 -6.72
CA GLU A 400 3.10 17.37 -7.28
C GLU A 400 4.46 16.80 -7.74
N LEU A 401 5.06 15.88 -6.95
CA LEU A 401 6.30 15.21 -7.32
C LEU A 401 6.14 14.40 -8.61
N VAL A 402 5.05 13.63 -8.75
CA VAL A 402 4.73 12.90 -10.00
C VAL A 402 4.60 13.88 -11.17
N GLU A 403 3.87 14.97 -11.00
CA GLU A 403 3.66 15.96 -12.05
C GLU A 403 4.94 16.72 -12.42
N ARG A 404 5.81 16.98 -11.45
CA ARG A 404 7.13 17.55 -11.68
C ARG A 404 8.01 16.61 -12.49
N CYS A 405 8.05 15.32 -12.11
CA CYS A 405 8.78 14.31 -12.85
C CYS A 405 8.25 14.20 -14.28
N ARG A 406 6.92 14.12 -14.44
CA ARG A 406 6.25 14.12 -15.74
C ARG A 406 6.64 15.33 -16.58
N ARG A 407 6.45 16.56 -16.08
CA ARG A 407 6.81 17.80 -16.78
C ARG A 407 8.28 17.84 -17.17
N SER A 408 9.18 17.41 -16.30
CA SER A 408 10.63 17.47 -16.54
C SER A 408 11.10 16.40 -17.53
N LEU A 409 10.56 15.17 -17.44
CA LEU A 409 10.86 14.09 -18.39
C LEU A 409 10.32 14.41 -19.79
N VAL A 410 9.16 15.08 -19.86
CA VAL A 410 8.55 15.56 -21.10
C VAL A 410 9.32 16.75 -21.69
N ARG A 411 9.63 17.79 -20.90
CA ARG A 411 10.34 18.99 -21.38
C ARG A 411 11.83 18.76 -21.64
N GLY A 412 12.46 17.82 -20.94
CA GLY A 412 13.91 17.62 -20.95
C GLY A 412 14.45 16.77 -22.11
N ARG A 413 13.61 16.20 -22.98
CA ARG A 413 14.06 15.17 -23.94
C ARG A 413 13.72 15.46 -25.40
N ALA A 414 14.50 16.35 -26.01
CA ALA A 414 14.87 16.18 -27.40
C ALA A 414 15.86 14.99 -27.50
N GLY A 415 15.36 13.74 -27.50
CA GLY A 415 16.21 12.54 -27.67
C GLY A 415 15.90 11.29 -26.83
N ALA A 416 14.73 11.16 -26.19
CA ALA A 416 14.34 9.92 -25.49
C ALA A 416 14.30 8.71 -26.44
N SER A 417 14.72 7.53 -25.99
CA SER A 417 14.51 6.30 -26.76
C SER A 417 13.04 5.88 -26.73
N LEU A 418 12.60 5.11 -27.73
CA LEU A 418 11.24 4.59 -27.82
C LEU A 418 10.86 3.69 -26.62
N GLU A 419 11.83 2.99 -26.04
CA GLU A 419 11.65 2.10 -24.89
C GLU A 419 11.35 2.89 -23.62
N GLU A 420 12.03 4.01 -23.41
CA GLU A 420 11.78 4.91 -22.28
C GLU A 420 10.40 5.58 -22.40
N LEU A 421 10.00 5.94 -23.62
CA LEU A 421 8.67 6.50 -23.90
C LEU A 421 7.57 5.47 -23.69
N ALA A 422 7.78 4.21 -24.12
CA ALA A 422 6.86 3.12 -23.88
C ALA A 422 6.70 2.83 -22.38
N ALA A 423 7.79 2.91 -21.60
CA ALA A 423 7.74 2.73 -20.14
C ALA A 423 6.97 3.86 -19.46
N ILE A 424 7.21 5.13 -19.85
CA ILE A 424 6.44 6.29 -19.34
C ILE A 424 4.94 6.10 -19.66
N LEU A 425 4.59 5.75 -20.90
CA LEU A 425 3.21 5.51 -21.31
C LEU A 425 2.57 4.26 -20.65
N GLN A 426 3.38 3.33 -20.14
CA GLN A 426 2.92 2.18 -19.33
C GLN A 426 2.62 2.57 -17.88
N THR A 427 3.31 3.58 -17.35
CA THR A 427 3.10 4.09 -15.98
C THR A 427 1.96 5.11 -15.87
N LEU A 428 1.41 5.59 -16.99
CA LEU A 428 0.20 6.41 -16.97
C LEU A 428 -0.99 5.52 -16.60
N PRO A 429 -1.80 5.89 -15.58
CA PRO A 429 -2.96 5.08 -15.19
C PRO A 429 -3.92 4.91 -16.36
N GLU A 430 -4.44 3.69 -16.55
CA GLU A 430 -5.46 3.38 -17.58
C GLU A 430 -6.82 4.06 -17.30
N ASN A 431 -6.91 4.80 -16.20
CA ASN A 431 -8.12 5.49 -15.77
C ASN A 431 -8.51 6.55 -16.79
N HIS A 432 -9.76 6.45 -17.25
CA HIS A 432 -10.53 7.32 -18.15
C HIS A 432 -10.61 8.79 -17.69
N SER A 433 -9.48 9.46 -17.43
CA SER A 433 -9.43 10.91 -17.30
C SER A 433 -9.18 11.49 -18.70
N SER A 434 -10.24 11.42 -19.51
CA SER A 434 -10.36 11.76 -20.93
C SER A 434 -10.10 13.24 -21.27
N TYR A 435 -9.60 14.04 -20.34
CA TYR A 435 -9.48 15.50 -20.45
C TYR A 435 -8.05 16.03 -20.26
N ARG A 436 -7.03 15.15 -20.20
CA ARG A 436 -5.68 15.50 -19.69
C ARG A 436 -4.54 15.55 -20.71
N PHE A 437 -4.78 15.33 -22.00
CA PHE A 437 -3.69 15.24 -22.98
C PHE A 437 -3.93 16.06 -24.25
N LEU A 438 -3.03 17.01 -24.53
CA LEU A 438 -2.90 17.74 -25.80
C LEU A 438 -1.72 17.29 -26.66
N ALA A 439 -1.84 17.47 -27.97
CA ALA A 439 -0.72 17.27 -28.90
C ALA A 439 0.44 18.22 -28.56
N GLU A 440 0.14 19.37 -27.95
CA GLU A 440 1.09 20.38 -27.47
C GLU A 440 1.82 19.95 -26.18
N ASP A 441 1.20 19.08 -25.37
CA ASP A 441 1.84 18.48 -24.18
C ASP A 441 2.88 17.43 -24.55
N LEU A 442 2.83 16.95 -25.80
CA LEU A 442 3.86 16.12 -26.39
C LEU A 442 4.82 17.04 -27.15
N PRO A 443 6.12 17.08 -26.81
CA PRO A 443 7.09 17.89 -27.52
C PRO A 443 6.99 17.64 -29.03
N ALA A 444 7.07 18.69 -29.86
CA ALA A 444 7.07 18.52 -31.32
C ALA A 444 8.20 17.56 -31.78
N SER A 445 9.30 17.52 -31.03
CA SER A 445 10.38 16.53 -31.20
C SER A 445 9.95 15.09 -30.88
N LEU A 446 9.06 14.90 -29.91
CA LEU A 446 8.50 13.60 -29.54
C LEU A 446 7.51 13.11 -30.60
N ILE A 447 6.62 13.98 -31.07
CA ILE A 447 5.74 13.70 -32.22
C ILE A 447 6.59 13.36 -33.44
N SER A 448 7.60 14.17 -33.74
CA SER A 448 8.54 13.92 -34.84
C SER A 448 9.35 12.61 -34.65
N SER A 449 9.72 12.24 -33.42
CA SER A 449 10.37 10.97 -33.12
C SER A 449 9.43 9.78 -33.33
N PHE A 450 8.16 9.89 -32.93
CA PHE A 450 7.15 8.88 -33.27
C PHE A 450 6.95 8.79 -34.78
N GLU A 451 6.86 9.90 -35.50
CA GLU A 451 6.73 9.93 -36.97
C GLU A 451 7.97 9.33 -37.67
N LYS A 452 9.18 9.60 -37.16
CA LYS A 452 10.44 9.04 -37.69
C LYS A 452 10.59 7.55 -37.38
N ALA A 453 10.23 7.12 -36.17
CA ALA A 453 10.25 5.72 -35.78
C ALA A 453 9.15 4.90 -36.48
N GLN A 454 8.02 5.55 -36.75
CA GLN A 454 6.93 5.04 -37.59
C GLN A 454 7.37 4.88 -39.04
N ALA A 455 8.16 5.82 -39.58
CA ALA A 455 8.80 5.67 -40.89
C ALA A 455 9.86 4.55 -40.92
N ALA A 456 10.33 4.10 -39.76
CA ALA A 456 11.27 2.99 -39.60
C ALA A 456 10.59 1.64 -39.29
N ASP A 457 9.26 1.56 -39.31
CA ASP A 457 8.47 0.33 -39.23
C ASP A 457 8.59 -0.44 -37.89
N ASP A 458 8.74 0.28 -36.76
CA ASP A 458 8.92 -0.28 -35.41
C ASP A 458 7.58 -0.58 -34.67
N PRO A 459 7.33 -1.82 -34.20
CA PRO A 459 6.10 -2.20 -33.49
C PRO A 459 5.87 -1.47 -32.15
N LEU A 460 6.92 -1.11 -31.43
CA LEU A 460 6.81 -0.41 -30.15
C LEU A 460 6.26 1.01 -30.34
N SER A 461 6.72 1.67 -31.41
CA SER A 461 6.25 2.98 -31.87
C SER A 461 4.76 2.97 -32.20
N ALA A 462 4.28 1.94 -32.92
CA ALA A 462 2.87 1.80 -33.27
C ALA A 462 1.98 1.67 -32.01
N ARG A 463 2.45 0.93 -30.98
CA ARG A 463 1.75 0.76 -29.72
C ARG A 463 1.73 2.04 -28.87
N CYS A 464 2.82 2.82 -28.88
CA CYS A 464 2.90 4.12 -28.23
C CYS A 464 1.97 5.15 -28.90
N ALA A 465 2.01 5.22 -30.23
CA ALA A 465 1.12 6.07 -31.03
C ALA A 465 -0.35 5.73 -30.80
N TYR A 466 -0.69 4.44 -30.76
CA TYR A 466 -2.05 3.96 -30.43
C TYR A 466 -2.52 4.43 -29.05
N ARG A 467 -1.68 4.32 -28.00
CA ARG A 467 -2.04 4.78 -26.65
C ARG A 467 -2.24 6.30 -26.60
N ILE A 468 -1.36 7.06 -27.25
CA ILE A 468 -1.47 8.52 -27.36
C ILE A 468 -2.77 8.91 -28.06
N PHE A 469 -3.07 8.28 -29.19
CA PHE A 469 -4.29 8.49 -29.96
C PHE A 469 -5.57 8.14 -29.17
N ARG A 470 -5.59 7.01 -28.44
CA ARG A 470 -6.74 6.64 -27.61
C ARG A 470 -7.02 7.69 -26.53
N HIS A 471 -6.00 8.40 -26.04
CA HIS A 471 -6.18 9.48 -25.07
C HIS A 471 -6.55 10.82 -25.74
N HIS A 472 -5.98 11.18 -26.89
CA HIS A 472 -6.32 12.43 -27.62
C HIS A 472 -7.72 12.43 -28.22
N ALA A 473 -8.19 11.27 -28.69
CA ALA A 473 -9.52 11.07 -29.27
C ALA A 473 -10.67 11.53 -28.37
N PHE A 474 -10.45 11.62 -27.05
CA PHE A 474 -11.46 12.06 -26.10
C PHE A 474 -11.44 13.57 -25.80
N CYS A 475 -10.44 14.32 -26.27
CA CYS A 475 -10.29 15.76 -25.99
C CYS A 475 -10.78 16.67 -27.14
N GLY A 476 -11.67 16.19 -28.02
CA GLY A 476 -12.32 17.01 -29.06
C GLY A 476 -11.58 17.15 -30.39
N ALA A 477 -10.31 16.73 -30.49
CA ALA A 477 -9.53 16.73 -31.74
C ALA A 477 -9.76 15.47 -32.59
N TYR A 478 -11.03 15.20 -32.92
CA TYR A 478 -11.44 13.92 -33.52
C TYR A 478 -10.81 13.65 -34.90
N ASP A 479 -10.51 14.69 -35.67
CA ASP A 479 -9.89 14.60 -37.00
C ASP A 479 -8.42 14.19 -36.93
N GLU A 480 -7.69 14.84 -36.04
CA GLU A 480 -6.29 14.56 -35.77
C GLU A 480 -6.14 13.18 -35.17
N ALA A 481 -7.03 12.84 -34.23
CA ALA A 481 -7.15 11.47 -33.76
C ALA A 481 -7.36 10.53 -34.95
N ALA A 482 -8.45 10.64 -35.72
CA ALA A 482 -8.76 9.70 -36.80
C ALA A 482 -7.60 9.52 -37.80
N SER A 483 -6.85 10.59 -38.07
CA SER A 483 -5.59 10.58 -38.84
C SER A 483 -4.49 9.76 -38.17
N PHE A 484 -4.23 9.95 -36.87
CA PHE A 484 -3.26 9.14 -36.12
C PHE A 484 -3.68 7.67 -36.03
N ALA A 485 -4.97 7.33 -35.92
CA ALA A 485 -5.42 5.93 -35.99
C ALA A 485 -5.23 5.31 -37.36
N GLN A 486 -5.52 6.05 -38.42
CA GLN A 486 -5.25 5.60 -39.79
C GLN A 486 -3.76 5.26 -39.94
N LYS A 487 -2.88 6.15 -39.49
CA LYS A 487 -1.43 5.93 -39.51
C LYS A 487 -1.00 4.76 -38.61
N ALA A 488 -1.52 4.65 -37.38
CA ALA A 488 -1.22 3.54 -36.47
C ALA A 488 -1.66 2.19 -37.07
N LEU A 489 -2.84 2.17 -37.70
CA LEU A 489 -3.37 1.00 -38.39
C LEU A 489 -2.49 0.56 -39.56
N GLU A 490 -1.99 1.50 -40.37
CA GLU A 490 -1.09 1.22 -41.49
C GLU A 490 0.20 0.53 -41.02
N THR A 491 0.70 0.90 -39.84
CA THR A 491 1.96 0.37 -39.26
C THR A 491 1.78 -0.81 -38.31
N ALA A 492 0.56 -1.11 -37.85
CA ALA A 492 0.31 -2.21 -36.93
C ALA A 492 0.44 -3.57 -37.64
N ARG A 493 1.52 -4.30 -37.30
CA ARG A 493 1.81 -5.66 -37.79
C ARG A 493 1.21 -6.76 -36.90
N ASP A 494 1.01 -6.49 -35.62
CA ASP A 494 0.30 -7.39 -34.70
C ASP A 494 -1.19 -7.42 -35.07
N PRO A 495 -1.76 -8.60 -35.43
CA PRO A 495 -3.17 -8.73 -35.78
C PRO A 495 -4.12 -8.23 -34.68
N ALA A 496 -3.78 -8.42 -33.40
CA ALA A 496 -4.63 -8.00 -32.28
C ALA A 496 -4.64 -6.48 -32.13
N LEU A 497 -3.47 -5.85 -32.18
CA LEU A 497 -3.33 -4.39 -32.18
C LEU A 497 -4.00 -3.76 -33.41
N ARG A 498 -3.84 -4.35 -34.59
CA ARG A 498 -4.44 -3.88 -35.85
C ARG A 498 -5.97 -3.92 -35.78
N GLN A 499 -6.53 -5.02 -35.25
CA GLN A 499 -7.97 -5.15 -35.03
C GLN A 499 -8.48 -4.11 -34.04
N GLN A 500 -7.76 -3.88 -32.94
CA GLN A 500 -8.12 -2.87 -31.95
C GLN A 500 -8.08 -1.44 -32.51
N CYS A 501 -7.05 -1.09 -33.31
CA CYS A 501 -6.94 0.20 -33.99
C CYS A 501 -8.12 0.44 -34.96
N LEU A 502 -8.55 -0.60 -35.69
CA LEU A 502 -9.72 -0.53 -36.57
C LEU A 502 -11.01 -0.26 -35.80
N LEU A 503 -11.21 -0.94 -34.66
CA LEU A 503 -12.39 -0.75 -33.82
C LEU A 503 -12.46 0.66 -33.22
N ASP A 504 -11.31 1.20 -32.79
CA ASP A 504 -11.26 2.54 -32.21
C ASP A 504 -11.41 3.62 -33.28
N ARG A 505 -10.86 3.43 -34.49
CA ARG A 505 -11.07 4.34 -35.62
C ARG A 505 -12.52 4.37 -36.08
N MET A 506 -13.15 3.20 -36.16
CA MET A 506 -14.59 3.08 -36.42
C MET A 506 -15.40 3.84 -35.36
N THR A 507 -15.04 3.71 -34.08
CA THR A 507 -15.70 4.45 -32.99
C THR A 507 -15.62 5.95 -33.22
N LEU A 508 -14.45 6.47 -33.58
CA LEU A 508 -14.27 7.90 -33.82
C LEU A 508 -15.00 8.40 -35.04
N ASN A 509 -14.99 7.64 -36.13
CA ASN A 509 -15.76 7.95 -37.32
C ASN A 509 -17.27 7.98 -37.02
N LEU A 510 -17.77 7.07 -36.17
CA LEU A 510 -19.16 7.12 -35.71
C LEU A 510 -19.45 8.36 -34.84
N THR A 511 -18.55 8.69 -33.90
CA THR A 511 -18.68 9.89 -33.05
C THR A 511 -18.69 11.17 -33.87
N MET A 512 -17.91 11.24 -34.95
CA MET A 512 -17.87 12.38 -35.88
C MET A 512 -19.02 12.41 -36.92
N GLY A 513 -19.93 11.43 -36.91
CA GLY A 513 -20.97 11.30 -37.94
C GLY A 513 -20.45 10.87 -39.33
N ARG A 514 -19.20 10.40 -39.42
CA ARG A 514 -18.54 9.89 -40.63
C ARG A 514 -18.89 8.43 -40.91
N MET A 515 -20.16 8.22 -41.24
CA MET A 515 -20.74 6.87 -41.34
C MET A 515 -20.08 6.01 -42.42
N LYS A 516 -19.66 6.62 -43.53
CA LYS A 516 -19.04 5.93 -44.66
C LYS A 516 -17.67 5.38 -44.28
N GLU A 517 -16.86 6.18 -43.61
CA GLU A 517 -15.52 5.85 -43.13
C GLU A 517 -15.61 4.76 -42.04
N ALA A 518 -16.59 4.85 -41.13
CA ALA A 518 -16.86 3.80 -40.14
C ALA A 518 -17.26 2.45 -40.79
N CYS A 519 -18.02 2.47 -41.89
CA CYS A 519 -18.35 1.26 -42.66
C CYS A 519 -17.10 0.65 -43.30
N GLU A 520 -16.22 1.48 -43.87
CA GLU A 520 -14.98 1.04 -44.51
C GLU A 520 -14.04 0.40 -43.47
N ASP A 521 -13.94 0.97 -42.27
CA ASP A 521 -13.17 0.42 -41.16
C ASP A 521 -13.72 -0.93 -40.70
N LEU A 522 -15.04 -1.06 -40.64
CA LEU A 522 -15.69 -2.32 -40.29
C LEU A 522 -15.47 -3.40 -41.37
N CYS A 523 -15.51 -3.04 -42.66
CA CYS A 523 -15.17 -3.96 -43.77
C CYS A 523 -13.73 -4.48 -43.61
N ALA A 524 -12.81 -3.55 -43.31
CA ALA A 524 -11.39 -3.85 -43.16
C ALA A 524 -11.12 -4.73 -41.94
N ALA A 525 -11.80 -4.48 -40.80
CA ALA A 525 -11.72 -5.32 -39.60
C ALA A 525 -12.25 -6.74 -39.82
N ALA A 526 -13.22 -6.90 -40.73
CA ALA A 526 -13.80 -8.18 -41.07
C ALA A 526 -13.12 -8.87 -42.29
N GLY A 527 -12.13 -8.23 -42.91
CA GLY A 527 -11.26 -8.81 -43.93
C GLY A 527 -11.90 -9.05 -45.31
N ARG A 528 -12.87 -8.23 -45.76
CA ARG A 528 -13.59 -8.45 -47.04
C ARG A 528 -13.82 -7.18 -47.88
N GLU A 529 -13.88 -7.34 -49.21
CA GLU A 529 -14.25 -6.28 -50.17
C GLU A 529 -15.78 -6.11 -50.30
N ARG A 530 -16.18 -4.86 -50.62
CA ARG A 530 -17.53 -4.28 -50.54
C ARG A 530 -18.66 -5.12 -51.18
N THR A 531 -19.54 -5.68 -50.33
CA THR A 531 -21.01 -5.54 -50.46
C THR A 531 -21.67 -5.48 -49.06
N ARG A 532 -22.83 -4.78 -48.94
CA ARG A 532 -23.58 -4.64 -47.66
C ARG A 532 -24.01 -5.98 -47.04
N LEU A 533 -24.30 -6.98 -47.87
CA LEU A 533 -24.67 -8.34 -47.46
C LEU A 533 -23.47 -9.16 -46.96
N ASP A 534 -22.26 -8.84 -47.40
CA ASP A 534 -21.04 -9.48 -46.92
C ASP A 534 -20.61 -8.96 -45.54
N LEU A 535 -21.06 -7.76 -45.14
CA LEU A 535 -20.68 -7.11 -43.89
C LEU A 535 -21.28 -7.77 -42.64
N SER A 536 -22.59 -8.04 -42.65
CA SER A 536 -23.29 -8.72 -41.55
C SER A 536 -22.71 -10.10 -41.28
N ARG A 537 -22.43 -10.83 -42.38
CA ARG A 537 -21.81 -12.15 -42.35
C ARG A 537 -20.38 -12.10 -41.82
N ALA A 538 -19.57 -11.15 -42.29
CA ALA A 538 -18.18 -11.02 -41.84
C ALA A 538 -18.08 -10.58 -40.36
N VAL A 539 -19.01 -9.75 -39.88
CA VAL A 539 -19.11 -9.36 -38.47
C VAL A 539 -19.55 -10.53 -37.58
N ALA A 540 -20.51 -11.34 -38.03
CA ALA A 540 -20.91 -12.57 -37.35
C ALA A 540 -19.74 -13.57 -37.24
N GLU A 541 -18.98 -13.75 -38.33
CA GLU A 541 -17.83 -14.64 -38.43
C GLU A 541 -16.58 -14.13 -37.67
N SER A 542 -16.45 -12.82 -37.42
CA SER A 542 -15.27 -12.21 -36.80
C SER A 542 -14.97 -12.62 -35.35
N GLY A 543 -15.93 -13.24 -34.65
CA GLY A 543 -15.82 -13.60 -33.23
C GLY A 543 -15.72 -12.42 -32.25
N SER A 544 -15.61 -11.16 -32.73
CA SER A 544 -15.43 -9.98 -31.90
C SER A 544 -16.77 -9.40 -31.45
N ALA A 545 -17.13 -9.59 -30.19
CA ALA A 545 -18.34 -9.01 -29.59
C ALA A 545 -18.41 -7.48 -29.76
N ARG A 546 -17.24 -6.82 -29.76
CA ARG A 546 -17.12 -5.37 -29.94
C ARG A 546 -17.41 -4.95 -31.38
N ALA A 547 -16.92 -5.68 -32.38
CA ALA A 547 -17.25 -5.43 -33.79
C ALA A 547 -18.75 -5.59 -34.06
N ARG A 548 -19.39 -6.58 -33.43
CA ARG A 548 -20.84 -6.82 -33.54
C ARG A 548 -21.66 -5.69 -32.94
N LEU A 549 -21.25 -5.17 -31.77
CA LEU A 549 -21.89 -4.01 -31.15
C LEU A 549 -21.83 -2.75 -32.04
N TYR A 550 -20.67 -2.44 -32.61
CA TYR A 550 -20.53 -1.27 -33.47
C TYR A 550 -21.26 -1.43 -34.81
N PHE A 551 -21.33 -2.65 -35.37
CA PHE A 551 -22.17 -2.93 -36.53
C PHE A 551 -23.66 -2.69 -36.25
N SER A 552 -24.15 -3.11 -35.08
CA SER A 552 -25.51 -2.83 -34.63
C SER A 552 -25.78 -1.31 -34.56
N LYS A 553 -24.85 -0.53 -33.98
CA LYS A 553 -24.93 0.94 -33.98
C LYS A 553 -24.97 1.54 -35.40
N LEU A 554 -24.16 1.00 -36.31
CA LEU A 554 -24.11 1.38 -37.72
C LEU A 554 -25.43 1.10 -38.47
N CYS A 555 -26.02 -0.07 -38.26
CA CYS A 555 -27.31 -0.45 -38.83
C CYS A 555 -28.43 0.47 -38.32
N LYS A 556 -28.44 0.78 -37.01
CA LYS A 556 -29.41 1.71 -36.40
C LYS A 556 -29.28 3.11 -36.97
N ALA A 557 -28.07 3.66 -37.01
CA ALA A 557 -27.81 5.00 -37.53
C ALA A 557 -28.06 5.13 -39.06
N SER A 558 -28.11 4.00 -39.78
CA SER A 558 -28.39 3.95 -41.22
C SER A 558 -29.83 3.55 -41.57
N GLY A 559 -30.71 3.35 -40.58
CA GLY A 559 -32.10 2.92 -40.80
C GLY A 559 -32.26 1.47 -41.29
N LEU A 560 -31.32 0.58 -40.97
CA LEU A 560 -31.25 -0.82 -41.41
C LEU A 560 -31.47 -1.80 -40.25
N GLU A 561 -32.47 -1.54 -39.42
CA GLU A 561 -32.70 -2.19 -38.12
C GLU A 561 -32.94 -3.71 -38.22
N GLU A 562 -33.59 -4.18 -39.29
CA GLU A 562 -33.84 -5.62 -39.53
C GLU A 562 -32.54 -6.43 -39.73
N GLN A 563 -31.49 -5.82 -40.30
CA GLN A 563 -30.21 -6.51 -40.54
C GLN A 563 -29.30 -6.54 -39.30
N GLY A 564 -29.55 -5.67 -38.32
CA GLY A 564 -28.87 -5.69 -37.02
C GLY A 564 -29.38 -6.81 -36.09
N ALA A 565 -30.64 -7.23 -36.26
CA ALA A 565 -31.27 -8.28 -35.47
C ALA A 565 -30.59 -9.66 -35.65
N ASP A 566 -30.19 -10.01 -36.87
CA ASP A 566 -29.49 -11.28 -37.15
C ASP A 566 -28.08 -11.35 -36.50
N ALA A 567 -27.43 -10.20 -36.29
CA ALA A 567 -26.13 -10.14 -35.60
C ALA A 567 -26.27 -10.27 -34.06
N LEU A 568 -27.45 -9.92 -33.53
CA LEU A 568 -27.86 -10.05 -32.13
C LEU A 568 -28.05 -11.51 -31.73
N ASP A 569 -28.73 -12.28 -32.57
CA ASP A 569 -29.02 -13.70 -32.30
C ASP A 569 -27.74 -14.54 -32.19
N VAL A 570 -26.69 -14.15 -32.93
CA VAL A 570 -25.35 -14.77 -32.87
C VAL A 570 -24.55 -14.29 -31.65
N LEU A 571 -24.82 -13.09 -31.09
CA LEU A 571 -24.25 -12.61 -29.82
C LEU A 571 -24.81 -13.37 -28.63
N LEU A 572 -26.12 -13.62 -28.63
CA LEU A 572 -26.81 -14.40 -27.58
C LEU A 572 -26.35 -15.87 -27.56
N ALA A 573 -26.04 -16.46 -28.72
CA ALA A 573 -25.50 -17.82 -28.82
C ALA A 573 -24.07 -17.97 -28.27
N VAL A 574 -23.23 -16.92 -28.34
CA VAL A 574 -21.84 -16.94 -27.83
C VAL A 574 -21.79 -16.65 -26.32
N GLN A 575 -22.75 -15.89 -25.78
CA GLN A 575 -22.87 -15.62 -24.35
C GLN A 575 -23.17 -16.89 -23.52
N ALA A 576 -23.73 -17.93 -24.14
CA ALA A 576 -23.92 -19.23 -23.52
C ALA A 576 -22.61 -20.03 -23.29
N ALA A 577 -21.46 -19.57 -23.81
CA ALA A 577 -20.23 -20.38 -23.92
C ALA A 577 -18.99 -19.93 -23.10
N GLY A 578 -19.00 -18.87 -22.27
CA GLY A 578 -17.78 -18.55 -21.49
C GLY A 578 -17.81 -17.32 -20.56
N SER A 579 -16.98 -17.34 -19.51
CA SER A 579 -17.20 -16.65 -18.23
C SER A 579 -16.34 -15.41 -17.90
N THR A 580 -15.65 -14.77 -18.85
CA THR A 580 -14.66 -13.71 -18.53
C THR A 580 -15.00 -12.29 -19.00
N LEU A 581 -16.25 -12.02 -19.42
CA LEU A 581 -16.61 -10.80 -20.16
C LEU A 581 -17.81 -10.05 -19.56
N ARG A 582 -17.83 -9.83 -18.23
CA ARG A 582 -19.07 -9.46 -17.51
C ARG A 582 -19.31 -7.98 -17.19
N ASN A 583 -18.33 -7.07 -17.19
CA ASN A 583 -18.59 -5.72 -16.63
C ASN A 583 -18.91 -4.64 -17.68
N ASN A 584 -18.17 -4.55 -18.79
CA ASN A 584 -18.47 -3.57 -19.85
C ASN A 584 -19.56 -4.03 -20.82
N LEU A 585 -19.81 -5.33 -20.90
CA LEU A 585 -20.86 -5.92 -21.73
C LEU A 585 -22.25 -5.71 -21.10
N PHE A 586 -22.33 -5.65 -19.76
CA PHE A 586 -23.58 -5.65 -18.99
C PHE A 586 -24.49 -4.45 -19.26
N VAL A 587 -23.94 -3.23 -19.33
CA VAL A 587 -24.71 -2.00 -19.61
C VAL A 587 -25.36 -2.03 -21.00
N THR A 588 -24.72 -2.71 -21.95
CA THR A 588 -25.19 -2.80 -23.34
C THR A 588 -26.10 -4.02 -23.57
N LEU A 589 -25.84 -5.14 -22.90
CA LEU A 589 -26.64 -6.37 -22.99
C LEU A 589 -28.02 -6.23 -22.33
N CYS A 590 -28.14 -5.36 -21.32
CA CYS A 590 -29.44 -5.00 -20.77
C CYS A 590 -30.37 -4.49 -21.89
N HIS A 591 -29.88 -3.65 -22.81
CA HIS A 591 -30.68 -3.07 -23.90
C HIS A 591 -31.24 -4.10 -24.91
N GLU A 592 -30.65 -5.29 -25.02
CA GLU A 592 -31.05 -6.31 -26.00
C GLU A 592 -31.96 -7.41 -25.41
N ILE A 593 -31.79 -7.79 -24.14
CA ILE A 593 -32.64 -8.79 -23.45
C ILE A 593 -34.06 -8.25 -23.16
N GLY A 594 -34.21 -6.94 -23.19
CA GLY A 594 -35.46 -6.22 -22.95
C GLY A 594 -36.64 -6.61 -23.81
N ARG A 595 -36.46 -7.24 -24.97
CA ARG A 595 -37.57 -7.56 -25.87
C ARG A 595 -38.18 -8.94 -25.59
N ASP A 596 -37.36 -9.96 -25.34
CA ASP A 596 -37.83 -11.35 -25.21
C ASP A 596 -38.22 -11.73 -23.77
N VAL A 597 -37.61 -11.11 -22.76
CA VAL A 597 -38.06 -11.26 -21.36
C VAL A 597 -39.41 -10.55 -21.16
N PHE A 598 -39.66 -9.45 -21.88
CA PHE A 598 -40.92 -8.70 -21.86
C PHE A 598 -42.10 -9.48 -22.48
N ALA A 599 -41.86 -10.20 -23.59
CA ALA A 599 -42.88 -11.03 -24.22
C ALA A 599 -43.33 -12.21 -23.34
N THR A 600 -42.49 -12.62 -22.39
CA THR A 600 -42.72 -13.84 -21.59
C THR A 600 -43.37 -13.56 -20.23
N PHE A 601 -43.19 -12.36 -19.63
CA PHE A 601 -43.64 -12.08 -18.25
C PHE A 601 -44.83 -11.11 -18.09
N LEU A 602 -45.22 -10.35 -19.12
CA LEU A 602 -46.33 -9.38 -19.02
C LEU A 602 -47.18 -9.36 -20.31
N ALA A 603 -48.26 -10.14 -20.33
CA ALA A 603 -49.39 -9.95 -21.26
C ALA A 603 -50.44 -9.00 -20.63
N PRO A 604 -51.43 -8.40 -21.35
CA PRO A 604 -51.76 -8.47 -22.79
C PRO A 604 -51.85 -7.10 -23.52
N ASP A 605 -51.51 -5.97 -22.89
CA ASP A 605 -51.79 -4.63 -23.47
C ASP A 605 -50.65 -4.10 -24.38
N LEU A 606 -49.52 -4.81 -24.46
CA LEU A 606 -48.30 -4.38 -25.15
C LEU A 606 -48.39 -4.41 -26.69
N HIS A 607 -49.39 -5.08 -27.27
CA HIS A 607 -49.61 -5.10 -28.73
C HIS A 607 -50.03 -3.73 -29.30
N THR A 608 -50.27 -2.75 -28.42
CA THR A 608 -50.71 -1.40 -28.79
C THR A 608 -49.56 -0.40 -28.92
N LEU A 609 -48.37 -0.70 -28.39
CA LEU A 609 -47.21 0.20 -28.48
C LEU A 609 -46.53 0.01 -29.84
N LYS A 610 -46.57 1.04 -30.69
CA LYS A 610 -46.10 0.98 -32.09
C LYS A 610 -44.85 1.82 -32.33
N GLU A 611 -44.45 2.68 -31.39
CA GLU A 611 -43.32 3.59 -31.58
C GLU A 611 -42.07 3.17 -30.78
N PRO A 612 -40.86 3.24 -31.39
CA PRO A 612 -39.59 2.89 -30.73
C PRO A 612 -39.31 3.64 -29.42
N ALA A 613 -39.85 4.85 -29.28
CA ALA A 613 -39.75 5.66 -28.06
C ALA A 613 -40.56 5.05 -26.90
N GLU A 614 -41.74 4.50 -27.16
CA GLU A 614 -42.58 3.83 -26.16
C GLU A 614 -41.95 2.53 -25.68
N LEU A 615 -41.25 1.83 -26.57
CA LEU A 615 -40.53 0.58 -26.29
C LEU A 615 -39.25 0.81 -25.46
N CYS A 616 -38.46 1.85 -25.78
CA CYS A 616 -37.33 2.27 -24.96
C CYS A 616 -37.78 2.71 -23.56
N THR A 617 -38.88 3.44 -23.47
CA THR A 617 -39.46 3.92 -22.21
C THR A 617 -39.95 2.75 -21.34
N ALA A 618 -40.65 1.78 -21.93
CA ALA A 618 -41.07 0.55 -21.24
C ALA A 618 -39.88 -0.28 -20.76
N PHE A 619 -38.86 -0.45 -21.60
CA PHE A 619 -37.66 -1.22 -21.26
C PHE A 619 -36.84 -0.60 -20.12
N LEU A 620 -36.67 0.72 -20.16
CA LEU A 620 -36.00 1.48 -19.11
C LEU A 620 -36.78 1.35 -17.79
N ARG A 621 -38.12 1.51 -17.80
CA ARG A 621 -38.99 1.26 -16.63
C ARG A 621 -38.79 -0.12 -15.99
N LEU A 622 -38.51 -1.17 -16.77
CA LEU A 622 -38.24 -2.53 -16.25
C LEU A 622 -36.87 -2.65 -15.58
N CYS A 623 -35.83 -2.06 -16.17
CA CYS A 623 -34.50 -1.99 -15.56
C CYS A 623 -34.53 -1.23 -14.21
N PHE A 624 -35.45 -0.29 -14.05
CA PHE A 624 -35.64 0.50 -12.82
C PHE A 624 -36.51 -0.17 -11.74
N HIS A 625 -37.18 -1.30 -12.02
CA HIS A 625 -38.03 -2.02 -11.06
C HIS A 625 -37.46 -3.36 -10.58
N VAL A 626 -36.31 -3.79 -11.10
CA VAL A 626 -35.65 -5.05 -10.71
C VAL A 626 -34.24 -4.78 -10.19
N PRO A 627 -34.06 -4.46 -8.88
CA PRO A 627 -32.75 -4.19 -8.27
C PRO A 627 -31.77 -5.37 -8.33
N LEU A 628 -32.26 -6.58 -8.59
CA LEU A 628 -31.51 -7.84 -8.57
C LEU A 628 -30.58 -8.05 -9.77
N LEU A 629 -30.62 -7.18 -10.79
CA LEU A 629 -29.80 -7.37 -11.99
C LEU A 629 -28.34 -6.89 -11.82
N PHE A 630 -28.01 -6.05 -10.83
CA PHE A 630 -26.63 -5.58 -10.61
C PHE A 630 -25.77 -6.62 -9.84
N PRO A 631 -24.64 -7.12 -10.39
CA PRO A 631 -23.89 -8.19 -9.75
C PRO A 631 -22.98 -7.68 -8.61
N TYR A 632 -23.27 -8.16 -7.39
CA TYR A 632 -22.34 -8.42 -6.27
C TYR A 632 -21.40 -7.31 -5.75
N LYS A 633 -21.97 -6.36 -4.97
CA LYS A 633 -21.47 -5.94 -3.65
C LYS A 633 -22.55 -5.33 -2.74
N TYR A 634 -23.82 -5.61 -2.99
CA TYR A 634 -24.95 -4.82 -2.47
C TYR A 634 -25.86 -5.58 -1.49
N LYS A 635 -25.27 -6.32 -0.54
CA LYS A 635 -26.05 -7.12 0.44
C LYS A 635 -26.72 -6.30 1.57
N ARG A 636 -26.71 -4.96 1.54
CA ARG A 636 -27.32 -4.10 2.57
C ARG A 636 -27.96 -2.81 2.01
N ILE A 637 -28.86 -2.91 1.03
CA ILE A 637 -29.75 -1.79 0.68
C ILE A 637 -31.20 -2.27 0.73
N HIS A 638 -31.66 -2.52 1.97
CA HIS A 638 -33.07 -2.57 2.32
C HIS A 638 -33.32 -1.60 3.48
N SER A 639 -32.90 -0.35 3.32
CA SER A 639 -33.30 0.73 4.21
C SER A 639 -34.02 1.82 3.38
N PRO A 640 -35.20 2.29 3.79
CA PRO A 640 -35.92 3.34 3.11
C PRO A 640 -35.14 4.66 3.19
N MET A 641 -34.71 5.20 2.06
CA MET A 641 -34.26 6.59 1.79
C MET A 641 -33.30 7.27 2.80
N GLY A 642 -32.58 6.53 3.64
CA GLY A 642 -31.86 7.10 4.78
C GLY A 642 -30.36 7.33 4.65
N SER A 643 -29.64 6.73 3.68
CA SER A 643 -28.19 6.97 3.54
C SER A 643 -27.66 6.47 2.19
N MET A 644 -27.72 7.30 1.14
CA MET A 644 -26.94 7.05 -0.10
C MET A 644 -25.48 7.48 0.02
N ASP A 645 -25.11 8.17 1.11
CA ASP A 645 -23.77 8.77 1.28
C ASP A 645 -22.61 7.76 1.39
N TYR A 646 -22.87 6.48 1.67
CA TYR A 646 -21.79 5.50 1.98
C TYR A 646 -21.45 4.53 0.83
N ALA A 647 -22.25 4.46 -0.24
CA ALA A 647 -22.04 3.50 -1.33
C ALA A 647 -21.67 4.14 -2.68
N ALA A 648 -21.74 5.48 -2.80
CA ALA A 648 -21.27 6.24 -3.97
C ALA A 648 -19.74 6.39 -3.96
N GLY A 649 -19.01 5.30 -3.72
CA GLY A 649 -17.57 5.25 -3.82
C GLY A 649 -17.16 5.36 -5.29
N GLU A 650 -16.46 6.44 -5.63
CA GLU A 650 -15.49 6.64 -6.73
C GLU A 650 -15.86 6.24 -8.17
N GLU A 651 -17.02 5.66 -8.44
CA GLU A 651 -17.42 5.19 -9.77
C GLU A 651 -18.45 6.12 -10.44
N HIS A 652 -18.19 6.37 -11.73
CA HIS A 652 -18.76 7.32 -12.68
C HIS A 652 -20.15 6.98 -13.33
N PRO A 653 -20.91 5.91 -12.99
CA PRO A 653 -22.16 5.65 -13.72
C PRO A 653 -23.40 6.34 -13.13
N TRP A 654 -23.36 6.85 -11.90
CA TRP A 654 -24.58 7.22 -11.18
C TRP A 654 -25.14 8.59 -11.56
N GLU A 655 -24.29 9.58 -11.76
CA GLU A 655 -24.72 10.90 -12.21
C GLU A 655 -25.31 10.84 -13.63
N GLN A 656 -24.74 10.02 -14.51
CA GLN A 656 -25.29 9.75 -15.83
C GLN A 656 -26.63 9.02 -15.73
N TRP A 657 -26.72 8.02 -14.85
CA TRP A 657 -27.97 7.30 -14.58
C TRP A 657 -29.10 8.24 -14.16
N HIS A 658 -28.82 9.13 -13.22
CA HIS A 658 -29.78 10.11 -12.71
C HIS A 658 -30.21 11.10 -13.80
N TYR A 659 -29.27 11.55 -14.62
CA TYR A 659 -29.54 12.43 -15.76
C TYR A 659 -30.47 11.75 -16.79
N PHE A 660 -30.12 10.54 -17.27
CA PHE A 660 -30.93 9.84 -18.27
C PHE A 660 -32.28 9.41 -17.72
N TYR A 661 -32.35 8.94 -16.48
CA TYR A 661 -33.64 8.55 -15.89
C TYR A 661 -34.54 9.77 -15.67
N GLY A 662 -33.99 10.89 -15.22
CA GLY A 662 -34.71 12.16 -15.14
C GLY A 662 -35.28 12.58 -16.50
N ARG A 663 -34.49 12.46 -17.58
CA ARG A 663 -34.94 12.78 -18.96
C ARG A 663 -36.13 11.93 -19.40
N LEU A 664 -36.14 10.64 -19.07
CA LEU A 664 -37.26 9.75 -19.39
C LEU A 664 -38.52 10.10 -18.59
N LEU A 665 -38.35 10.35 -17.29
CA LEU A 665 -39.43 10.72 -16.39
C LEU A 665 -40.04 12.08 -16.73
N LEU A 666 -39.33 12.95 -17.43
CA LEU A 666 -39.77 14.31 -17.73
C LEU A 666 -41.12 14.36 -18.46
N ALA A 667 -41.37 13.39 -19.36
CA ALA A 667 -42.63 13.25 -20.09
C ALA A 667 -43.77 12.66 -19.24
N GLU A 668 -43.45 12.01 -18.12
CA GLU A 668 -44.38 11.18 -17.35
C GLU A 668 -44.72 11.78 -15.98
N ASP A 669 -43.70 12.23 -15.27
CA ASP A 669 -43.73 12.71 -13.90
C ASP A 669 -42.60 13.72 -13.69
N ARG A 670 -42.91 15.00 -13.97
CA ARG A 670 -41.97 16.12 -13.83
C ARG A 670 -41.40 16.24 -12.41
N GLN A 671 -42.17 15.85 -11.39
CA GLN A 671 -41.73 15.94 -10.00
C GLN A 671 -40.66 14.88 -9.71
N LYS A 672 -40.86 13.63 -10.14
CA LYS A 672 -39.82 12.60 -10.03
C LYS A 672 -38.61 12.91 -10.89
N ALA A 673 -38.81 13.42 -12.10
CA ALA A 673 -37.71 13.86 -12.96
C ALA A 673 -36.83 14.91 -12.25
N CYS A 674 -37.45 15.92 -11.62
CA CYS A 674 -36.76 16.92 -10.83
C CYS A 674 -35.94 16.30 -9.69
N VAL A 675 -36.49 15.33 -8.94
CA VAL A 675 -35.74 14.60 -7.90
C VAL A 675 -34.50 13.91 -8.48
N HIS A 676 -34.63 13.24 -9.62
CA HIS A 676 -33.49 12.54 -10.23
C HIS A 676 -32.40 13.51 -10.71
N PHE A 677 -32.75 14.61 -11.36
CA PHE A 677 -31.76 15.63 -11.73
C PHE A 677 -31.07 16.23 -10.51
N GLN A 678 -31.80 16.43 -9.40
CA GLN A 678 -31.22 16.93 -8.16
C GLN A 678 -30.25 15.93 -7.51
N GLU A 679 -30.57 14.63 -7.52
CA GLU A 679 -29.65 13.60 -7.02
C GLU A 679 -28.41 13.48 -7.92
N GLY A 680 -28.56 13.52 -9.25
CA GLY A 680 -27.42 13.57 -10.17
C GLY A 680 -26.53 14.79 -9.92
N LEU A 681 -27.15 15.95 -9.71
CA LEU A 681 -26.44 17.18 -9.37
C LEU A 681 -25.71 17.07 -8.02
N LYS A 682 -26.33 16.48 -6.98
CA LYS A 682 -25.66 16.22 -5.70
C LYS A 682 -24.46 15.32 -5.85
N ILE A 683 -24.55 14.28 -6.68
CA ILE A 683 -23.42 13.38 -6.96
C ILE A 683 -22.29 14.17 -7.65
N CYS A 684 -22.62 14.96 -8.69
CA CYS A 684 -21.64 15.77 -9.42
C CYS A 684 -20.93 16.80 -8.52
N LEU A 685 -21.66 17.38 -7.56
CA LEU A 685 -21.15 18.42 -6.65
C LEU A 685 -20.62 17.88 -5.33
N SER A 686 -20.81 16.59 -5.06
CA SER A 686 -20.22 15.95 -3.88
C SER A 686 -18.70 16.07 -3.99
N GLN A 687 -18.04 16.52 -2.91
CA GLN A 687 -16.60 16.82 -2.87
C GLN A 687 -15.70 15.56 -2.96
N THR A 688 -16.03 14.64 -3.85
CA THR A 688 -15.25 13.43 -4.12
C THR A 688 -14.03 13.79 -4.97
N ARG A 689 -12.96 12.99 -4.86
CA ARG A 689 -11.66 13.20 -5.54
C ARG A 689 -11.75 13.19 -7.08
N ALA A 690 -12.92 12.95 -7.66
CA ALA A 690 -13.19 12.80 -9.08
C ALA A 690 -13.40 14.16 -9.77
N LEU A 691 -12.30 14.80 -10.17
CA LEU A 691 -12.27 16.11 -10.83
C LEU A 691 -13.16 16.24 -12.09
N HIS A 692 -13.51 15.12 -12.72
CA HIS A 692 -14.34 15.07 -13.94
C HIS A 692 -15.85 15.20 -13.67
N LEU A 693 -16.31 15.05 -12.43
CA LEU A 693 -17.74 15.13 -12.09
C LEU A 693 -18.27 16.57 -12.05
N TYR A 694 -17.40 17.56 -11.78
CA TYR A 694 -17.78 18.96 -11.73
C TYR A 694 -18.32 19.51 -13.07
N PRO A 695 -17.63 19.33 -14.21
CA PRO A 695 -18.18 19.70 -15.52
C PRO A 695 -19.55 19.06 -15.78
N MET A 696 -19.75 17.81 -15.36
CA MET A 696 -20.98 17.07 -15.59
C MET A 696 -22.18 17.60 -14.81
N ALA A 697 -21.99 18.44 -13.79
CA ALA A 697 -23.08 19.15 -13.12
C ALA A 697 -23.89 20.02 -14.09
N LEU A 698 -23.28 20.48 -15.20
CA LEU A 698 -23.97 21.27 -16.23
C LEU A 698 -25.09 20.50 -16.93
N LEU A 699 -25.04 19.16 -16.98
CA LEU A 699 -26.08 18.33 -17.60
C LEU A 699 -27.42 18.36 -16.84
N PRO A 700 -27.50 18.00 -15.54
CA PRO A 700 -28.75 18.14 -14.80
C PRO A 700 -29.15 19.61 -14.63
N LEU A 701 -28.20 20.55 -14.51
CA LEU A 701 -28.52 21.98 -14.42
C LEU A 701 -29.20 22.50 -15.69
N SER A 702 -28.72 22.10 -16.87
CA SER A 702 -29.29 22.55 -18.15
C SER A 702 -30.73 22.11 -18.31
N VAL A 703 -31.05 20.87 -17.92
CA VAL A 703 -32.42 20.35 -17.99
C VAL A 703 -33.31 20.96 -16.91
N LEU A 704 -32.82 21.14 -15.68
CA LEU A 704 -33.57 21.83 -14.63
C LEU A 704 -33.95 23.25 -15.04
N ALA A 705 -33.09 23.94 -15.79
CA ALA A 705 -33.34 25.27 -16.34
C ALA A 705 -34.31 25.24 -17.53
N ALA A 706 -34.04 24.42 -18.54
CA ALA A 706 -34.86 24.32 -19.76
C ALA A 706 -36.32 23.92 -19.46
N GLU A 707 -36.51 23.12 -18.42
CA GLU A 707 -37.83 22.61 -18.01
C GLU A 707 -38.43 23.37 -16.83
N GLU A 708 -37.84 24.50 -16.42
CA GLU A 708 -38.33 25.34 -15.30
C GLU A 708 -38.63 24.53 -14.02
N LEU A 709 -37.82 23.49 -13.75
CA LEU A 709 -38.00 22.58 -12.61
C LEU A 709 -37.40 23.12 -11.31
N ARG A 710 -36.66 24.24 -11.38
CA ARG A 710 -36.14 24.99 -10.24
C ARG A 710 -36.15 26.50 -10.49
N PRO A 711 -36.12 27.33 -9.43
CA PRO A 711 -36.01 28.77 -9.56
C PRO A 711 -34.74 29.18 -10.33
N GLN A 712 -34.88 30.11 -11.27
CA GLN A 712 -33.75 30.58 -12.10
C GLN A 712 -32.60 31.16 -11.28
N GLU A 713 -32.89 31.84 -10.15
CA GLU A 713 -31.87 32.41 -9.26
C GLU A 713 -30.96 31.33 -8.65
N GLU A 714 -31.53 30.20 -8.20
CA GLU A 714 -30.76 29.08 -7.67
C GLU A 714 -29.89 28.41 -8.74
N LEU A 715 -30.43 28.28 -9.95
CA LEU A 715 -29.73 27.69 -11.10
C LEU A 715 -28.59 28.61 -11.57
N HIS A 716 -28.82 29.93 -11.59
CA HIS A 716 -27.79 30.92 -11.91
C HIS A 716 -26.62 30.85 -10.94
N GLN A 717 -26.88 30.85 -9.63
CA GLN A 717 -25.82 30.77 -8.62
C GLN A 717 -25.05 29.45 -8.73
N THR A 718 -25.75 28.32 -8.78
CA THR A 718 -25.10 27.00 -8.85
C THR A 718 -24.27 26.86 -10.13
N THR A 719 -24.75 27.37 -11.26
CA THR A 719 -24.02 27.34 -12.53
C THR A 719 -22.80 28.25 -12.50
N THR A 720 -22.91 29.43 -11.87
CA THR A 720 -21.78 30.33 -11.65
C THR A 720 -20.69 29.66 -10.83
N ASP A 721 -21.06 28.96 -9.76
CA ASP A 721 -20.11 28.22 -8.92
C ASP A 721 -19.43 27.07 -9.69
N VAL A 722 -20.21 26.34 -10.51
CA VAL A 722 -19.69 25.27 -11.38
C VAL A 722 -18.73 25.84 -12.42
N LEU A 723 -19.06 26.96 -13.06
CA LEU A 723 -18.21 27.61 -14.06
C LEU A 723 -16.95 28.21 -13.46
N ALA A 724 -17.03 28.82 -12.28
CA ALA A 724 -15.86 29.31 -11.55
C ALA A 724 -14.91 28.15 -11.23
N ARG A 725 -15.47 27.03 -10.72
CA ARG A 725 -14.67 25.84 -10.44
C ARG A 725 -14.10 25.21 -11.71
N LEU A 726 -14.87 25.15 -12.79
CA LEU A 726 -14.42 24.69 -14.09
C LEU A 726 -13.25 25.56 -14.60
N GLY A 727 -13.32 26.87 -14.41
CA GLY A 727 -12.26 27.83 -14.69
C GLY A 727 -10.99 27.56 -13.87
N ASP A 728 -11.11 27.32 -12.57
CA ASP A 728 -9.96 26.95 -11.71
C ASP A 728 -9.31 25.63 -12.17
N LEU A 729 -10.13 24.64 -12.54
CA LEU A 729 -9.66 23.34 -13.03
C LEU A 729 -8.95 23.48 -14.39
N CYS A 730 -9.45 24.36 -15.26
CA CYS A 730 -8.81 24.69 -16.53
C CYS A 730 -7.48 25.46 -16.30
N ALA A 731 -7.49 26.47 -15.44
CA ALA A 731 -6.31 27.28 -15.11
C ALA A 731 -5.18 26.48 -14.44
N SER A 732 -5.54 25.46 -13.65
CA SER A 732 -4.59 24.52 -13.04
C SER A 732 -4.14 23.39 -13.97
N GLY A 733 -4.62 23.35 -15.23
CA GLY A 733 -4.30 22.32 -16.21
C GLY A 733 -4.90 20.94 -15.88
N GLN A 734 -5.87 20.89 -14.98
CA GLN A 734 -6.56 19.65 -14.61
C GLN A 734 -7.66 19.26 -15.62
N LEU A 735 -8.20 20.25 -16.34
CA LEU A 735 -9.13 20.12 -17.46
C LEU A 735 -8.62 20.91 -18.67
N TYR A 736 -9.06 20.49 -19.86
CA TYR A 736 -8.64 21.09 -21.12
C TYR A 736 -9.41 22.40 -21.40
N GLU A 737 -8.74 23.54 -21.23
CA GLU A 737 -9.35 24.88 -21.32
C GLU A 737 -10.03 25.17 -22.68
N PRO A 738 -9.41 24.92 -23.85
CA PRO A 738 -10.07 25.17 -25.14
C PRO A 738 -11.39 24.42 -25.36
N HIS A 739 -11.57 23.22 -24.77
CA HIS A 739 -12.85 22.51 -24.85
C HIS A 739 -13.95 23.16 -24.01
N PHE A 740 -13.60 23.96 -23.01
CA PHE A 740 -14.58 24.67 -22.17
C PHE A 740 -14.52 26.18 -22.36
N HIS A 741 -13.63 26.70 -23.21
CA HIS A 741 -13.37 28.13 -23.40
C HIS A 741 -14.64 28.89 -23.74
N ASP A 742 -15.39 28.38 -24.72
CA ASP A 742 -16.64 28.97 -25.16
C ASP A 742 -17.65 29.00 -24.01
N LEU A 743 -17.82 27.89 -23.26
CA LEU A 743 -18.69 27.86 -22.08
C LEU A 743 -18.24 28.82 -20.97
N LEU A 744 -16.93 28.93 -20.72
CA LEU A 744 -16.37 29.84 -19.71
C LEU A 744 -16.51 31.32 -20.09
N SER A 745 -16.69 31.61 -21.38
CA SER A 745 -16.90 32.97 -21.90
C SER A 745 -18.38 33.40 -21.93
N MET A 746 -19.30 32.45 -21.81
CA MET A 746 -20.75 32.65 -21.84
C MET A 746 -21.30 33.08 -20.48
N GLN A 747 -22.46 33.74 -20.48
CA GLN A 747 -23.22 33.93 -19.24
C GLN A 747 -23.82 32.60 -18.76
N PRO A 748 -24.04 32.39 -17.45
CA PRO A 748 -24.57 31.14 -16.91
C PRO A 748 -25.85 30.64 -17.63
N GLU A 749 -26.79 31.53 -17.96
CA GLU A 749 -28.01 31.18 -18.67
C GLU A 749 -27.76 30.73 -20.12
N GLU A 750 -26.74 31.28 -20.77
CA GLU A 750 -26.32 30.91 -22.12
C GLU A 750 -25.66 29.53 -22.09
N VAL A 751 -24.81 29.25 -21.09
CA VAL A 751 -24.21 27.93 -20.86
C VAL A 751 -25.30 26.87 -20.69
N LEU A 752 -26.30 27.12 -19.83
CA LEU A 752 -27.37 26.15 -19.60
C LEU A 752 -28.18 25.88 -20.87
N ARG A 753 -28.43 26.90 -21.69
CA ARG A 753 -29.12 26.73 -22.98
C ARG A 753 -28.26 25.93 -23.96
N GLU A 754 -26.99 26.30 -24.11
CA GLU A 754 -26.02 25.65 -24.98
C GLU A 754 -25.84 24.16 -24.62
N VAL A 755 -25.71 23.84 -23.34
CA VAL A 755 -25.60 22.45 -22.86
C VAL A 755 -26.92 21.69 -23.00
N ALA A 756 -28.08 22.34 -22.91
CA ALA A 756 -29.38 21.69 -23.15
C ALA A 756 -29.60 21.35 -24.63
N ASP A 757 -29.21 22.27 -25.52
CA ASP A 757 -29.38 22.14 -26.97
C ASP A 757 -28.32 21.22 -27.60
N HIS A 758 -27.11 21.22 -27.05
CA HIS A 758 -25.93 20.54 -27.59
C HIS A 758 -25.16 19.72 -26.54
N PRO A 759 -25.81 18.86 -25.73
CA PRO A 759 -25.14 18.10 -24.65
C PRO A 759 -24.00 17.23 -25.16
N GLN A 760 -24.13 16.67 -26.38
CA GLN A 760 -23.12 15.83 -27.03
C GLN A 760 -21.84 16.58 -27.41
N THR A 761 -21.91 17.89 -27.63
CA THR A 761 -20.73 18.72 -27.97
C THR A 761 -19.81 18.82 -26.77
N TRP A 762 -20.39 19.02 -25.58
CA TRP A 762 -19.65 19.27 -24.35
C TRP A 762 -19.39 17.99 -23.55
N PHE A 763 -20.27 16.99 -23.68
CA PHE A 763 -20.26 15.73 -22.94
C PHE A 763 -20.46 14.53 -23.89
N PRO A 764 -19.43 14.13 -24.65
CA PRO A 764 -19.56 13.08 -25.68
C PRO A 764 -19.90 11.69 -25.12
N PHE A 765 -19.87 11.51 -23.79
CA PHE A 765 -20.27 10.28 -23.11
C PHE A 765 -21.78 10.20 -22.82
N THR A 766 -22.56 11.27 -23.07
CA THR A 766 -24.02 11.25 -22.87
C THR A 766 -24.76 10.49 -23.99
N PHE A 767 -24.14 9.48 -24.57
CA PHE A 767 -24.74 8.68 -25.63
C PHE A 767 -25.72 7.67 -25.05
N PHE A 768 -27.02 8.00 -25.12
CA PHE A 768 -28.10 7.05 -25.41
C PHE A 768 -29.22 7.74 -26.20
#